data_AF-A0A2P8WIE6-F1
#
_entry.id   AF-A0A2P8WIE6-F1
#
_cell.length_a   1.000
_cell.length_b   1.000
_cell.length_c   1.000
_cell.angle_alpha   90.00
_cell.angle_beta   90.00
_cell.angle_gamma   90.00
#
_symmetry.space_group_name_H-M   'P 1'
#
loop_
_entity.id
_entity.type
_entity.pdbx_description
1 polymer ?
#
loop_
_entity_poly.entity_id
_entity_poly.type
_entity_poly.pdbx_seq_one_letter_code
_entity_poly.pdbx_strand_id
1 'polypeptide(L)'
;MVAAIAASGAFHFLSPVLAEGTAAGTNIINRATASYGDGTNTFDAISNEVRIVVEEVRGLTITDAGFTDDNGGSIATNDELYFDFLITNTGNASAYVYVPGATALDGLAVGGDINAADATSVQIIEFNGAAITPINVPAGGSSTQALATAQFSGGVLSADQSIKVRVKMDVTATNAGDPVKVQFGTTADNTPNTENQQNIAYSTDTGSNTSDVYTIDADAVLSPINGEREAAASHEEFLSSAAAKPLAQVTLLMTSTTAQGANVSSAQDDTITYDLDFRVENNSQPGFPAGSLEGTTIQLNTGSGVAPAQRILVATTVPPNTVWDGNTPTAPAGWTPVYSTDDAYAGTENPVNNVTWTTVAPAPGTVKRIGFIYNSAAPNGALPPGTTVNDFKFTVITSGLPATGGTVANIGQIFGETFGDPGNKLVYDESGDQDPNNYDDGIFPPNPDVSDFVANPKTGAADPGDPDTNGNNSGTGPDGESNVATITTLPPAPGALLNGPNGVPNATGPTNANDDFTNAAATVPTADVGIQGDPSNPNSITFTNTVRNTIATNLDTVTLIPYAPDAAKALTVGIHGVDRDSDNSLNDEIPDGTVVTITFGAQTAIYTYDETLGFTGSSTPVVIGTLTPGQQQNYSVTVDLPGGTPQLLGYTIPILAFVDNNGNGDFNDTTETVYNFTNDRVYPGFINVTKAARVLDRDGTTQLFPAAGYAESFGANERPQPGQFIEYQISYQNISEVQPASGGGNVLLTANNLVINEDGVENLPANPNNWAPVTTHRQNTAASRGTLQFYNGAVLLGASDPASGSAVTRYVNTIPSLAPQVSGTFTFRRIVD
;
A
#
# COMPACT_ATOMS: atom_id res chain seq x y z
N MET A 1 -20.34 -6.72 -35.28
CA MET A 1 -21.65 -6.06 -35.50
C MET A 1 -22.36 -6.07 -34.16
N VAL A 2 -21.97 -5.15 -33.26
CA VAL A 2 -22.35 -5.14 -31.83
C VAL A 2 -22.50 -3.67 -31.43
N ALA A 3 -23.55 -3.01 -31.92
CA ALA A 3 -23.65 -1.54 -31.89
C ALA A 3 -25.08 -0.98 -31.84
N ALA A 4 -26.07 -1.80 -31.43
CA ALA A 4 -27.49 -1.40 -31.48
C ALA A 4 -28.37 -1.85 -30.30
N ILE A 5 -27.82 -2.56 -29.30
CA ILE A 5 -28.57 -3.01 -28.11
C ILE A 5 -27.71 -2.73 -26.86
N ALA A 6 -27.74 -1.48 -26.41
CA ALA A 6 -27.07 -1.00 -25.19
C ALA A 6 -27.94 0.04 -24.45
N ALA A 7 -29.27 -0.11 -24.58
CA ALA A 7 -30.26 0.91 -24.19
C ALA A 7 -31.46 0.32 -23.41
N SER A 8 -31.21 -0.71 -22.61
CA SER A 8 -32.03 -1.14 -21.47
C SER A 8 -31.08 -1.70 -20.41
N GLY A 9 -31.32 -1.39 -19.13
CA GLY A 9 -30.36 -1.61 -18.05
C GLY A 9 -30.26 -3.07 -17.57
N ALA A 10 -29.30 -3.31 -16.68
CA ALA A 10 -29.05 -4.56 -15.95
C ALA A 10 -28.56 -5.77 -16.78
N PHE A 11 -27.34 -5.67 -17.32
CA PHE A 11 -26.50 -6.85 -17.60
C PHE A 11 -25.14 -6.71 -16.92
N HIS A 12 -24.95 -7.43 -15.81
CA HIS A 12 -23.63 -7.76 -15.32
C HIS A 12 -23.03 -8.82 -16.24
N PHE A 13 -22.24 -8.41 -17.24
CA PHE A 13 -21.35 -9.32 -17.95
C PHE A 13 -20.21 -9.77 -17.02
N LEU A 14 -20.53 -10.67 -16.09
CA LEU A 14 -19.55 -11.67 -15.69
C LEU A 14 -19.33 -12.57 -16.91
N SER A 15 -18.33 -12.23 -17.73
CA SER A 15 -17.77 -13.22 -18.66
C SER A 15 -17.49 -14.49 -17.84
N PRO A 16 -17.91 -15.69 -18.29
CA PRO A 16 -17.56 -16.91 -17.61
C PRO A 16 -16.04 -16.96 -17.47
N VAL A 17 -15.55 -16.87 -16.24
CA VAL A 17 -14.18 -17.24 -15.93
C VAL A 17 -14.15 -18.74 -16.13
N LEU A 18 -13.66 -19.14 -17.29
CA LEU A 18 -13.16 -20.49 -17.48
C LEU A 18 -12.10 -20.71 -16.39
N ALA A 19 -12.24 -21.80 -15.66
CA ALA A 19 -11.30 -22.29 -14.68
C ALA A 19 -10.04 -22.83 -15.39
N GLU A 20 -9.27 -21.91 -15.99
CA GLU A 20 -7.84 -22.07 -16.26
C GLU A 20 -7.10 -22.10 -14.91
N GLY A 21 -7.41 -23.12 -14.12
CA GLY A 21 -7.34 -23.10 -12.67
C GLY A 21 -6.40 -24.14 -12.08
N THR A 22 -5.70 -23.72 -11.05
CA THR A 22 -4.83 -24.56 -10.24
C THR A 22 -5.68 -25.57 -9.48
N ALA A 23 -5.39 -26.85 -9.72
CA ALA A 23 -6.11 -27.95 -9.10
C ALA A 23 -6.07 -27.86 -7.56
N ALA A 24 -7.20 -28.16 -6.92
CA ALA A 24 -7.33 -28.18 -5.47
C ALA A 24 -6.25 -29.06 -4.79
N GLY A 25 -5.76 -28.63 -3.63
CA GLY A 25 -4.70 -29.34 -2.88
C GLY A 25 -3.27 -29.14 -3.41
N THR A 26 -3.06 -28.37 -4.49
CA THR A 26 -1.72 -28.05 -5.00
C THR A 26 -0.90 -27.27 -3.97
N ASN A 27 0.34 -27.67 -3.73
CA ASN A 27 1.28 -26.92 -2.89
C ASN A 27 1.96 -25.83 -3.74
N ILE A 28 1.93 -24.59 -3.26
CA ILE A 28 2.68 -23.45 -3.79
C ILE A 28 3.80 -23.14 -2.78
N ILE A 29 5.05 -23.34 -3.20
CA ILE A 29 6.27 -23.26 -2.38
C ILE A 29 7.11 -22.08 -2.90
N ASN A 30 7.62 -21.25 -1.99
CA ASN A 30 8.43 -20.08 -2.34
C ASN A 30 9.52 -19.76 -1.30
N ARG A 31 10.72 -19.43 -1.76
CA ARG A 31 11.94 -19.13 -1.00
C ARG A 31 12.81 -18.13 -1.77
N ALA A 32 13.41 -17.17 -1.06
CA ALA A 32 14.33 -16.19 -1.61
C ALA A 32 15.78 -16.68 -1.52
N THR A 33 16.60 -16.29 -2.48
CA THR A 33 18.07 -16.29 -2.34
C THR A 33 18.61 -14.89 -2.52
N ALA A 34 19.73 -14.56 -1.89
CA ALA A 34 20.43 -13.31 -2.14
C ALA A 34 21.95 -13.47 -2.06
N SER A 35 22.67 -12.59 -2.76
CA SER A 35 24.14 -12.48 -2.70
C SER A 35 24.56 -11.03 -2.54
N TYR A 36 25.63 -10.77 -1.79
CA TYR A 36 26.12 -9.42 -1.46
C TYR A 36 27.61 -9.44 -1.15
N GLY A 37 28.26 -8.27 -1.03
CA GLY A 37 29.67 -8.19 -0.63
C GLY A 37 30.01 -7.06 0.34
N ASP A 38 31.05 -7.24 1.15
CA ASP A 38 31.59 -6.20 2.05
C ASP A 38 32.51 -5.20 1.33
N GLY A 39 32.80 -5.45 0.04
CA GLY A 39 33.76 -4.71 -0.79
C GLY A 39 35.04 -5.50 -1.09
N THR A 40 35.27 -6.61 -0.37
CA THR A 40 36.41 -7.53 -0.51
C THR A 40 35.97 -8.99 -0.70
N ASN A 41 34.94 -9.43 0.02
CA ASN A 41 34.36 -10.77 0.00
C ASN A 41 32.95 -10.77 -0.59
N THR A 42 32.45 -11.95 -0.94
CA THR A 42 31.05 -12.22 -1.32
C THR A 42 30.42 -13.18 -0.31
N PHE A 43 29.15 -12.96 -0.02
CA PHE A 43 28.33 -13.70 0.93
C PHE A 43 27.00 -14.06 0.27
N ASP A 44 26.46 -15.22 0.63
CA ASP A 44 25.14 -15.69 0.20
C ASP A 44 24.15 -15.70 1.39
N ALA A 45 22.86 -15.68 1.06
CA ALA A 45 21.74 -15.66 2.00
C ALA A 45 20.56 -16.45 1.42
N ILE A 46 19.89 -17.24 2.26
CA ILE A 46 18.73 -18.06 1.89
C ILE A 46 17.61 -17.82 2.91
N SER A 47 16.43 -17.39 2.46
CA SER A 47 15.31 -17.16 3.37
C SER A 47 14.68 -18.46 3.87
N ASN A 48 13.77 -18.32 4.84
CA ASN A 48 12.76 -19.32 5.15
C ASN A 48 11.88 -19.66 3.92
N GLU A 49 11.18 -20.81 4.00
CA GLU A 49 10.22 -21.27 3.00
C GLU A 49 8.79 -20.86 3.38
N VAL A 50 8.08 -20.25 2.43
CA VAL A 50 6.63 -20.06 2.50
C VAL A 50 5.96 -21.18 1.71
N ARG A 51 5.00 -21.87 2.34
CA ARG A 51 4.20 -22.93 1.73
C ARG A 51 2.71 -22.64 1.91
N ILE A 52 1.98 -22.67 0.80
CA ILE A 52 0.54 -22.42 0.72
C ILE A 52 -0.12 -23.59 -0.03
N VAL A 53 -1.34 -23.97 0.33
CA VAL A 53 -2.09 -25.04 -0.35
C VAL A 53 -3.33 -24.44 -1.02
N VAL A 54 -3.60 -24.76 -2.28
CA VAL A 54 -4.77 -24.25 -3.00
C VAL A 54 -6.07 -24.90 -2.50
N GLU A 55 -7.09 -24.09 -2.31
CA GLU A 55 -8.40 -24.53 -1.81
C GLU A 55 -9.26 -25.18 -2.91
N GLU A 56 -10.23 -26.00 -2.49
CA GLU A 56 -11.25 -26.52 -3.39
C GLU A 56 -12.47 -25.60 -3.50
N VAL A 57 -12.83 -25.26 -4.74
CA VAL A 57 -14.05 -24.52 -5.06
C VAL A 57 -14.88 -25.23 -6.13
N ARG A 58 -16.18 -25.33 -5.90
CA ARG A 58 -17.15 -25.63 -6.96
C ARG A 58 -17.48 -24.35 -7.72
N GLY A 59 -17.91 -24.51 -8.96
CA GLY A 59 -18.40 -23.42 -9.80
C GLY A 59 -19.39 -23.94 -10.82
N LEU A 60 -20.49 -23.23 -11.01
CA LEU A 60 -21.50 -23.57 -12.02
C LEU A 60 -21.99 -22.30 -12.68
N THR A 61 -22.00 -22.27 -14.01
CA THR A 61 -22.67 -21.23 -14.79
C THR A 61 -23.62 -21.84 -15.80
N ILE A 62 -24.66 -21.09 -16.13
CA ILE A 62 -25.61 -21.37 -17.19
C ILE A 62 -25.76 -20.09 -18.00
N THR A 63 -25.38 -20.12 -19.27
CA THR A 63 -25.66 -19.01 -20.18
C THR A 63 -26.78 -19.39 -21.12
N ASP A 64 -27.71 -18.48 -21.35
CA ASP A 64 -28.55 -18.50 -22.55
C ASP A 64 -27.64 -18.63 -23.79
N ALA A 65 -27.87 -19.68 -24.59
CA ALA A 65 -27.20 -19.93 -25.85
C ALA A 65 -28.04 -19.46 -27.05
N GLY A 66 -29.08 -18.68 -26.78
CA GLY A 66 -30.02 -18.11 -27.72
C GLY A 66 -31.30 -18.93 -27.80
N PHE A 67 -32.32 -18.30 -28.37
CA PHE A 67 -33.55 -18.97 -28.77
C PHE A 67 -33.64 -19.10 -30.30
N THR A 68 -34.48 -20.02 -30.75
CA THR A 68 -34.93 -20.11 -32.14
C THR A 68 -36.45 -20.15 -32.14
N ASP A 69 -37.06 -19.13 -32.72
CA ASP A 69 -38.45 -19.17 -33.17
C ASP A 69 -38.53 -20.08 -34.41
N ASP A 70 -39.36 -21.12 -34.33
CA ASP A 70 -39.55 -22.12 -35.40
C ASP A 70 -40.15 -21.48 -36.67
N ASN A 71 -40.90 -20.39 -36.55
CA ASN A 71 -41.54 -19.71 -37.67
C ASN A 71 -40.82 -18.42 -38.12
N GLY A 72 -40.23 -17.69 -37.17
CA GLY A 72 -39.28 -16.59 -37.37
C GLY A 72 -39.93 -15.22 -37.57
N GLY A 73 -39.76 -14.31 -36.59
CA GLY A 73 -40.16 -12.91 -36.75
C GLY A 73 -39.82 -11.99 -35.59
N SER A 74 -40.72 -11.02 -35.35
CA SER A 74 -40.86 -10.38 -34.05
C SER A 74 -41.79 -11.24 -33.21
N ILE A 75 -41.38 -11.57 -31.98
CA ILE A 75 -42.12 -12.47 -31.08
C ILE A 75 -43.60 -12.07 -30.97
N ALA A 76 -44.46 -13.05 -31.22
CA ALA A 76 -45.91 -12.92 -31.31
C ALA A 76 -46.61 -14.09 -30.61
N THR A 77 -47.92 -13.96 -30.39
CA THR A 77 -48.73 -15.02 -29.79
C THR A 77 -48.77 -16.27 -30.67
N ASN A 78 -48.58 -17.45 -30.08
CA ASN A 78 -48.56 -18.79 -30.68
C ASN A 78 -47.30 -19.18 -31.48
N ASP A 79 -46.17 -18.49 -31.29
CA ASP A 79 -44.88 -18.95 -31.82
C ASP A 79 -44.38 -20.19 -31.04
N GLU A 80 -43.67 -21.13 -31.68
CA GLU A 80 -42.98 -22.25 -31.00
C GLU A 80 -41.50 -21.87 -30.89
N LEU A 81 -40.98 -21.82 -29.65
CA LEU A 81 -39.65 -21.33 -29.33
C LEU A 81 -38.79 -22.44 -28.71
N TYR A 82 -37.59 -22.62 -29.25
CA TYR A 82 -36.55 -23.48 -28.69
C TYR A 82 -35.50 -22.63 -27.98
N PHE A 83 -35.28 -22.84 -26.70
CA PHE A 83 -34.30 -22.14 -25.89
C PHE A 83 -33.15 -23.09 -25.56
N ASP A 84 -31.92 -22.73 -25.95
CA ASP A 84 -30.73 -23.51 -25.60
C ASP A 84 -30.01 -22.86 -24.41
N PHE A 85 -29.52 -23.67 -23.47
CA PHE A 85 -28.77 -23.24 -22.29
C PHE A 85 -27.44 -24.01 -22.22
N LEU A 86 -26.33 -23.31 -22.02
CA LEU A 86 -25.00 -23.91 -21.87
C LEU A 86 -24.60 -23.93 -20.40
N ILE A 87 -24.55 -25.11 -19.81
CA ILE A 87 -24.13 -25.35 -18.42
C ILE A 87 -22.63 -25.66 -18.41
N THR A 88 -21.83 -24.99 -17.56
CA THR A 88 -20.37 -25.16 -17.47
C THR A 88 -19.89 -25.32 -16.03
N ASN A 89 -19.02 -26.31 -15.75
CA ASN A 89 -18.31 -26.39 -14.49
C ASN A 89 -17.18 -25.35 -14.46
N THR A 90 -17.31 -24.35 -13.59
CA THR A 90 -16.34 -23.24 -13.40
C THR A 90 -15.56 -23.36 -12.08
N GLY A 91 -15.58 -24.54 -11.44
CA GLY A 91 -14.75 -24.88 -10.29
C GLY A 91 -13.39 -25.48 -10.68
N ASN A 92 -12.46 -25.56 -9.73
CA ASN A 92 -11.10 -26.13 -9.95
C ASN A 92 -10.98 -27.63 -9.64
N ALA A 93 -12.12 -28.31 -9.49
CA ALA A 93 -12.21 -29.74 -9.23
C ALA A 93 -13.42 -30.31 -9.98
N SER A 94 -13.44 -31.64 -10.13
CA SER A 94 -14.46 -32.32 -10.91
C SER A 94 -15.78 -32.36 -10.15
N ALA A 95 -16.90 -32.27 -10.89
CA ALA A 95 -18.24 -32.31 -10.32
C ALA A 95 -19.18 -33.13 -11.21
N TYR A 96 -20.26 -33.63 -10.63
CA TYR A 96 -21.47 -33.95 -11.37
C TYR A 96 -22.42 -32.73 -11.30
N VAL A 97 -23.42 -32.68 -12.17
CA VAL A 97 -24.49 -31.67 -12.18
C VAL A 97 -25.86 -32.33 -12.17
N TYR A 98 -26.82 -31.79 -11.42
CA TYR A 98 -28.25 -32.10 -11.51
C TYR A 98 -28.93 -31.20 -12.55
N VAL A 99 -29.82 -31.77 -13.38
CA VAL A 99 -30.54 -31.07 -14.44
C VAL A 99 -32.05 -31.25 -14.22
N PRO A 100 -32.85 -30.17 -14.14
CA PRO A 100 -34.28 -30.23 -13.90
C PRO A 100 -35.04 -30.74 -15.13
N GLY A 101 -36.20 -31.33 -14.89
CA GLY A 101 -37.07 -31.86 -15.94
C GLY A 101 -38.23 -30.94 -16.29
N ALA A 102 -38.91 -31.23 -17.40
CA ALA A 102 -40.01 -30.41 -17.93
C ALA A 102 -41.14 -30.14 -16.91
N THR A 103 -41.43 -31.05 -15.97
CA THR A 103 -42.44 -30.83 -14.92
C THR A 103 -42.08 -29.70 -13.96
N ALA A 104 -40.78 -29.46 -13.73
CA ALA A 104 -40.32 -28.38 -12.87
C ALA A 104 -40.24 -27.04 -13.63
N LEU A 105 -39.83 -27.07 -14.90
CA LEU A 105 -39.63 -25.87 -15.72
C LEU A 105 -40.94 -25.23 -16.20
N ASP A 106 -41.99 -26.02 -16.46
CA ASP A 106 -43.31 -25.52 -16.89
C ASP A 106 -43.92 -24.53 -15.90
N GLY A 107 -43.71 -24.75 -14.59
CA GLY A 107 -44.14 -23.82 -13.53
C GLY A 107 -43.37 -22.50 -13.47
N LEU A 108 -42.31 -22.34 -14.27
CA LEU A 108 -41.43 -21.16 -14.30
C LEU A 108 -41.53 -20.37 -15.62
N ALA A 109 -42.35 -20.84 -16.56
CA ALA A 109 -42.62 -20.21 -17.84
C ALA A 109 -43.52 -18.96 -17.70
N VAL A 110 -43.27 -17.91 -18.51
CA VAL A 110 -44.14 -16.73 -18.59
C VAL A 110 -44.43 -16.41 -20.04
N GLY A 111 -45.70 -16.16 -20.37
CA GLY A 111 -46.09 -15.86 -21.74
C GLY A 111 -45.91 -17.06 -22.70
N GLY A 112 -45.84 -18.29 -22.18
CA GLY A 112 -45.82 -19.54 -22.92
C GLY A 112 -45.89 -20.78 -22.00
N ASP A 113 -46.00 -21.98 -22.58
CA ASP A 113 -46.14 -23.28 -21.87
C ASP A 113 -44.98 -24.25 -22.23
N ILE A 114 -44.53 -25.13 -21.30
CA ILE A 114 -43.48 -26.16 -21.52
C ILE A 114 -44.07 -27.56 -21.29
N ASN A 115 -44.36 -28.29 -22.36
CA ASN A 115 -45.15 -29.52 -22.27
C ASN A 115 -44.44 -30.69 -21.54
N ALA A 116 -44.76 -30.89 -20.26
CA ALA A 116 -44.21 -31.96 -19.43
C ALA A 116 -44.62 -33.40 -19.82
N ALA A 117 -45.59 -33.57 -20.73
CA ALA A 117 -45.97 -34.88 -21.27
C ALA A 117 -45.13 -35.30 -22.49
N ASP A 118 -44.36 -34.37 -23.08
CA ASP A 118 -43.41 -34.65 -24.15
C ASP A 118 -42.01 -34.93 -23.56
N ALA A 119 -41.50 -36.13 -23.82
CA ALA A 119 -40.19 -36.56 -23.36
C ALA A 119 -39.01 -35.88 -24.08
N THR A 120 -39.28 -35.01 -25.06
CA THR A 120 -38.28 -34.20 -25.78
C THR A 120 -38.24 -32.74 -25.33
N SER A 121 -39.10 -32.33 -24.39
CA SER A 121 -39.15 -30.94 -23.88
C SER A 121 -37.89 -30.48 -23.15
N VAL A 122 -37.06 -31.41 -22.65
CA VAL A 122 -35.72 -31.12 -22.09
C VAL A 122 -34.72 -32.18 -22.54
N GLN A 123 -33.66 -31.78 -23.24
CA GLN A 123 -32.64 -32.69 -23.79
C GLN A 123 -31.22 -32.15 -23.64
N ILE A 124 -30.27 -32.99 -23.24
CA ILE A 124 -28.83 -32.70 -23.39
C ILE A 124 -28.42 -33.05 -24.82
N ILE A 125 -27.95 -32.07 -25.59
CA ILE A 125 -27.67 -32.19 -27.03
C ILE A 125 -26.18 -32.07 -27.40
N GLU A 126 -25.35 -31.59 -26.48
CA GLU A 126 -23.92 -31.35 -26.70
C GLU A 126 -23.13 -31.60 -25.41
N PHE A 127 -21.90 -32.14 -25.53
CA PHE A 127 -20.92 -32.23 -24.45
C PHE A 127 -19.59 -31.66 -24.93
N ASN A 128 -19.06 -30.67 -24.21
CA ASN A 128 -17.79 -29.98 -24.47
C ASN A 128 -17.61 -29.57 -25.95
N GLY A 129 -18.61 -28.89 -26.53
CA GLY A 129 -18.61 -28.44 -27.93
C GLY A 129 -18.87 -29.52 -28.98
N ALA A 130 -19.02 -30.79 -28.60
CA ALA A 130 -19.32 -31.90 -29.50
C ALA A 130 -20.79 -32.33 -29.39
N ALA A 131 -21.51 -32.31 -30.53
CA ALA A 131 -22.88 -32.81 -30.59
C ALA A 131 -22.94 -34.31 -30.24
N ILE A 132 -23.86 -34.66 -29.35
CA ILE A 132 -24.10 -36.05 -28.91
C ILE A 132 -25.46 -36.55 -29.42
N THR A 133 -25.71 -37.85 -29.28
CA THR A 133 -27.08 -38.36 -29.42
C THR A 133 -27.93 -37.72 -28.31
N PRO A 134 -29.04 -37.02 -28.60
CA PRO A 134 -29.80 -36.30 -27.57
C PRO A 134 -30.20 -37.21 -26.39
N ILE A 135 -29.84 -36.80 -25.18
CA ILE A 135 -30.16 -37.49 -23.93
C ILE A 135 -31.37 -36.78 -23.31
N ASN A 136 -32.53 -37.44 -23.34
CA ASN A 136 -33.74 -36.91 -22.72
C ASN A 136 -33.57 -36.84 -21.20
N VAL A 137 -33.83 -35.67 -20.61
CA VAL A 137 -33.89 -35.52 -19.16
C VAL A 137 -35.26 -36.03 -18.69
N PRO A 138 -35.33 -36.92 -17.67
CA PRO A 138 -36.61 -37.36 -17.11
C PRO A 138 -37.47 -36.18 -16.67
N ALA A 139 -38.81 -36.31 -16.76
CA ALA A 139 -39.73 -35.20 -16.50
C ALA A 139 -39.57 -34.56 -15.09
N GLY A 140 -39.09 -35.30 -14.10
CA GLY A 140 -38.75 -34.83 -12.74
C GLY A 140 -37.26 -34.61 -12.48
N GLY A 141 -36.43 -34.43 -13.51
CA GLY A 141 -34.99 -34.14 -13.43
C GLY A 141 -34.11 -35.36 -13.12
N SER A 142 -32.79 -35.20 -13.26
CA SER A 142 -31.79 -36.21 -12.88
C SER A 142 -30.36 -35.67 -12.82
N SER A 143 -29.45 -36.39 -12.17
CA SER A 143 -28.02 -36.07 -12.21
C SER A 143 -27.35 -36.62 -13.47
N THR A 144 -26.39 -35.87 -14.00
CA THR A 144 -25.47 -36.27 -15.06
C THR A 144 -24.75 -37.59 -14.77
N GLN A 145 -24.46 -37.90 -13.49
CA GLN A 145 -23.99 -39.23 -13.04
C GLN A 145 -24.97 -40.35 -13.39
N ALA A 146 -26.27 -40.14 -13.20
CA ALA A 146 -27.32 -41.11 -13.52
C ALA A 146 -27.66 -41.14 -15.03
N LEU A 147 -27.47 -40.01 -15.73
CA LEU A 147 -27.61 -39.88 -17.19
C LEU A 147 -26.34 -40.27 -17.97
N ALA A 148 -25.34 -40.82 -17.29
CA ALA A 148 -24.02 -41.10 -17.84
C ALA A 148 -24.06 -42.05 -19.04
N THR A 149 -23.33 -41.71 -20.10
CA THR A 149 -23.09 -42.58 -21.25
C THR A 149 -21.61 -42.60 -21.62
N ALA A 150 -21.21 -43.53 -22.49
CA ALA A 150 -19.84 -43.57 -23.02
C ALA A 150 -19.47 -42.34 -23.87
N GLN A 151 -20.46 -41.60 -24.41
CA GLN A 151 -20.23 -40.34 -25.12
C GLN A 151 -20.13 -39.13 -24.18
N PHE A 152 -20.41 -39.32 -22.88
CA PHE A 152 -20.51 -38.28 -21.87
C PHE A 152 -19.63 -38.60 -20.64
N SER A 153 -18.41 -39.14 -20.86
CA SER A 153 -17.36 -39.32 -19.85
C SER A 153 -17.75 -39.95 -18.49
N GLY A 154 -18.82 -40.75 -18.41
CA GLY A 154 -19.32 -41.27 -17.13
C GLY A 154 -20.12 -40.26 -16.29
N GLY A 155 -20.56 -39.15 -16.89
CA GLY A 155 -21.38 -38.10 -16.28
C GLY A 155 -20.60 -36.98 -15.61
N VAL A 156 -19.28 -37.14 -15.43
CA VAL A 156 -18.45 -36.14 -14.74
C VAL A 156 -18.11 -34.96 -15.66
N LEU A 157 -18.18 -33.75 -15.11
CA LEU A 157 -17.64 -32.53 -15.70
C LEU A 157 -16.40 -32.14 -14.89
N SER A 158 -15.21 -32.28 -15.49
CA SER A 158 -14.02 -31.62 -14.97
C SER A 158 -14.12 -30.10 -15.11
N ALA A 159 -13.16 -29.36 -14.54
CA ALA A 159 -13.02 -27.91 -14.79
C ALA A 159 -13.13 -27.59 -16.29
N ASP A 160 -13.85 -26.52 -16.63
CA ASP A 160 -14.15 -26.04 -17.98
C ASP A 160 -14.99 -26.93 -18.90
N GLN A 161 -15.42 -28.10 -18.43
CA GLN A 161 -16.31 -28.94 -19.23
C GLN A 161 -17.75 -28.44 -19.13
N SER A 162 -18.46 -28.54 -20.26
CA SER A 162 -19.81 -28.01 -20.43
C SER A 162 -20.77 -29.00 -21.11
N ILE A 163 -22.07 -28.77 -20.92
CA ILE A 163 -23.16 -29.45 -21.63
C ILE A 163 -24.17 -28.43 -22.13
N LYS A 164 -24.76 -28.67 -23.30
CA LYS A 164 -25.86 -27.85 -23.84
C LYS A 164 -27.19 -28.56 -23.63
N VAL A 165 -28.14 -27.88 -23.01
CA VAL A 165 -29.49 -28.35 -22.73
C VAL A 165 -30.49 -27.53 -23.53
N ARG A 166 -31.40 -28.20 -24.24
CA ARG A 166 -32.49 -27.57 -25.00
C ARG A 166 -33.80 -27.66 -24.23
N VAL A 167 -34.56 -26.57 -24.21
CA VAL A 167 -35.92 -26.45 -23.68
C VAL A 167 -36.86 -26.02 -24.81
N LYS A 168 -38.08 -26.56 -24.84
CA LYS A 168 -39.11 -26.22 -25.84
C LYS A 168 -40.33 -25.54 -25.18
N MET A 169 -40.84 -24.47 -25.78
CA MET A 169 -42.00 -23.69 -25.30
C MET A 169 -42.92 -23.23 -26.43
N ASP A 170 -44.22 -23.10 -26.14
CA ASP A 170 -45.24 -22.52 -27.03
C ASP A 170 -45.75 -21.15 -26.48
N VAL A 171 -45.77 -20.06 -27.26
CA VAL A 171 -46.04 -18.68 -26.78
C VAL A 171 -47.53 -18.34 -26.61
N THR A 172 -47.89 -17.65 -25.52
CA THR A 172 -49.26 -17.26 -25.14
C THR A 172 -49.47 -15.77 -24.80
N ALA A 173 -48.43 -14.92 -24.75
CA ALA A 173 -48.52 -13.47 -24.46
C ALA A 173 -49.22 -12.65 -25.57
N THR A 174 -49.82 -11.48 -25.28
CA THR A 174 -50.75 -10.82 -26.24
C THR A 174 -50.71 -9.29 -26.42
N ASN A 175 -50.26 -8.49 -25.45
CA ASN A 175 -50.29 -7.03 -25.53
C ASN A 175 -48.92 -6.44 -25.88
N ALA A 176 -48.92 -5.26 -26.52
CA ALA A 176 -47.69 -4.54 -26.85
C ALA A 176 -47.00 -4.02 -25.56
N GLY A 177 -46.06 -4.82 -25.06
CA GLY A 177 -45.36 -4.61 -23.78
C GLY A 177 -45.17 -5.91 -22.99
N ASP A 178 -45.94 -6.96 -23.28
CA ASP A 178 -45.95 -8.21 -22.52
C ASP A 178 -44.66 -9.04 -22.73
N PRO A 179 -44.14 -9.69 -21.67
CA PRO A 179 -42.96 -10.54 -21.76
C PRO A 179 -43.28 -11.96 -22.23
N VAL A 180 -42.30 -12.59 -22.89
CA VAL A 180 -42.25 -14.02 -23.20
C VAL A 180 -40.93 -14.57 -22.64
N LYS A 181 -40.98 -15.59 -21.78
CA LYS A 181 -39.83 -16.03 -20.97
C LYS A 181 -39.79 -17.51 -20.63
N VAL A 182 -38.64 -18.15 -20.86
CA VAL A 182 -38.24 -19.40 -20.19
C VAL A 182 -37.27 -19.11 -19.06
N GLN A 183 -37.48 -19.75 -17.92
CA GLN A 183 -36.62 -19.77 -16.74
C GLN A 183 -36.06 -21.20 -16.58
N PHE A 184 -34.75 -21.37 -16.70
CA PHE A 184 -34.06 -22.66 -16.61
C PHE A 184 -33.19 -22.72 -15.35
N GLY A 185 -33.61 -23.56 -14.40
CA GLY A 185 -33.11 -23.50 -13.03
C GLY A 185 -33.92 -22.50 -12.18
N THR A 186 -34.04 -22.78 -10.89
CA THR A 186 -34.30 -21.80 -9.83
C THR A 186 -33.02 -21.51 -9.06
N THR A 187 -33.01 -20.39 -8.35
CA THR A 187 -31.92 -19.96 -7.46
C THR A 187 -32.49 -19.37 -6.18
N ALA A 188 -31.91 -19.71 -5.03
CA ALA A 188 -32.49 -19.44 -3.72
C ALA A 188 -32.57 -17.95 -3.30
N ASP A 189 -33.52 -17.18 -3.82
CA ASP A 189 -34.02 -15.94 -3.22
C ASP A 189 -35.46 -15.65 -3.68
N ASN A 190 -36.44 -15.95 -2.80
CA ASN A 190 -37.88 -15.98 -3.09
C ASN A 190 -38.58 -14.60 -3.12
N THR A 191 -37.88 -13.56 -3.60
CA THR A 191 -38.45 -12.25 -3.97
C THR A 191 -38.53 -12.10 -5.49
N PRO A 192 -39.52 -11.36 -6.06
CA PRO A 192 -39.88 -11.48 -7.49
C PRO A 192 -38.88 -10.92 -8.52
N ASN A 193 -37.63 -10.70 -8.15
CA ASN A 193 -36.63 -9.93 -8.91
C ASN A 193 -35.18 -10.43 -8.73
N THR A 194 -34.99 -11.63 -8.17
CA THR A 194 -33.67 -12.19 -7.81
C THR A 194 -33.34 -13.53 -8.48
N GLU A 195 -34.25 -14.10 -9.28
CA GLU A 195 -33.99 -15.30 -10.09
C GLU A 195 -32.95 -15.06 -11.19
N ASN A 196 -32.27 -16.12 -11.65
CA ASN A 196 -31.17 -16.13 -12.63
C ASN A 196 -29.77 -15.84 -12.10
N GLN A 197 -29.51 -16.21 -10.84
CA GLN A 197 -28.17 -16.06 -10.28
C GLN A 197 -27.22 -17.12 -10.84
N GLN A 198 -25.94 -16.79 -10.85
CA GLN A 198 -24.87 -17.63 -11.40
C GLN A 198 -23.91 -18.00 -10.29
N ASN A 199 -23.56 -19.27 -10.17
CA ASN A 199 -22.56 -19.77 -9.22
C ASN A 199 -22.85 -19.41 -7.75
N ILE A 200 -24.11 -19.58 -7.31
CA ILE A 200 -24.53 -19.29 -5.92
C ILE A 200 -24.58 -20.57 -5.07
N ALA A 201 -24.70 -20.41 -3.75
CA ALA A 201 -24.71 -21.53 -2.83
C ALA A 201 -26.03 -22.32 -2.92
N TYR A 202 -25.97 -23.60 -3.29
CA TYR A 202 -27.15 -24.47 -3.27
C TYR A 202 -27.70 -24.65 -1.83
N SER A 203 -26.83 -24.53 -0.82
CA SER A 203 -27.21 -24.65 0.60
C SER A 203 -28.14 -23.53 1.12
N THR A 204 -28.43 -22.49 0.34
CA THR A 204 -29.39 -21.44 0.74
C THR A 204 -30.82 -21.74 0.32
N ASP A 205 -31.09 -22.76 -0.50
CA ASP A 205 -32.47 -23.11 -0.85
C ASP A 205 -33.27 -23.68 0.34
N THR A 206 -34.54 -23.31 0.38
CA THR A 206 -35.55 -23.78 1.34
C THR A 206 -36.75 -24.42 0.64
N GLY A 207 -36.72 -24.52 -0.69
CA GLY A 207 -37.75 -25.04 -1.57
C GLY A 207 -37.61 -26.54 -1.91
N SER A 208 -38.05 -26.88 -3.12
CA SER A 208 -38.04 -28.25 -3.64
C SER A 208 -37.01 -28.35 -4.75
N ASN A 209 -35.87 -28.96 -4.44
CA ASN A 209 -34.65 -29.04 -5.26
C ASN A 209 -34.75 -29.74 -6.65
N THR A 210 -35.96 -29.93 -7.16
CA THR A 210 -36.27 -30.56 -8.45
C THR A 210 -36.29 -29.55 -9.60
N SER A 211 -36.32 -28.24 -9.31
CA SER A 211 -36.27 -27.15 -10.29
C SER A 211 -34.87 -26.56 -10.47
N ASP A 212 -33.95 -26.77 -9.52
CA ASP A 212 -32.61 -26.19 -9.55
C ASP A 212 -31.67 -26.91 -10.54
N VAL A 213 -30.57 -26.24 -10.89
CA VAL A 213 -29.43 -26.85 -11.58
C VAL A 213 -28.23 -26.67 -10.66
N TYR A 214 -27.74 -27.75 -10.05
CA TYR A 214 -26.70 -27.67 -9.02
C TYR A 214 -25.59 -28.71 -9.20
N THR A 215 -24.40 -28.39 -8.69
CA THR A 215 -23.23 -29.28 -8.67
C THR A 215 -23.30 -30.26 -7.51
N ILE A 216 -22.78 -31.46 -7.75
CA ILE A 216 -22.64 -32.55 -6.79
C ILE A 216 -21.16 -32.95 -6.77
N ASP A 217 -20.62 -33.20 -5.57
CA ASP A 217 -19.23 -33.61 -5.40
C ASP A 217 -18.90 -34.90 -6.19
N ALA A 218 -17.78 -34.90 -6.92
CA ALA A 218 -17.30 -36.07 -7.68
C ALA A 218 -16.13 -36.81 -7.02
N ASP A 219 -15.49 -36.22 -6.00
CA ASP A 219 -14.57 -36.94 -5.12
C ASP A 219 -14.96 -36.79 -3.64
N ALA A 220 -14.03 -37.02 -2.72
CA ALA A 220 -14.27 -36.98 -1.26
C ALA A 220 -12.96 -36.75 -0.47
N VAL A 221 -11.93 -36.20 -1.12
CA VAL A 221 -10.58 -36.05 -0.56
C VAL A 221 -10.45 -34.71 0.17
N LEU A 222 -11.06 -33.69 -0.40
CA LEU A 222 -11.29 -32.38 0.20
C LEU A 222 -12.80 -32.09 0.08
N SER A 223 -13.31 -31.10 0.80
CA SER A 223 -14.70 -30.67 0.66
C SER A 223 -14.69 -29.23 0.18
N PRO A 224 -15.47 -28.86 -0.84
CA PRO A 224 -15.48 -27.51 -1.37
C PRO A 224 -15.74 -26.48 -0.27
N ILE A 225 -14.82 -25.53 -0.06
CA ILE A 225 -14.95 -24.51 0.99
C ILE A 225 -16.20 -23.65 0.79
N ASN A 226 -16.61 -23.53 -0.46
CA ASN A 226 -17.76 -22.76 -0.89
C ASN A 226 -19.05 -23.59 -0.98
N GLY A 227 -19.00 -24.90 -0.71
CA GLY A 227 -20.13 -25.82 -0.79
C GLY A 227 -20.56 -26.15 -2.23
N GLU A 228 -21.68 -26.85 -2.37
CA GLU A 228 -22.31 -27.11 -3.66
C GLU A 228 -22.84 -25.79 -4.27
N ARG A 229 -22.76 -25.71 -5.60
CA ARG A 229 -23.07 -24.51 -6.39
C ARG A 229 -24.20 -24.74 -7.37
N GLU A 230 -25.16 -23.82 -7.36
CA GLU A 230 -26.29 -23.77 -8.29
C GLU A 230 -26.22 -22.54 -9.21
N ALA A 231 -26.99 -22.59 -10.29
CA ALA A 231 -27.15 -21.49 -11.23
C ALA A 231 -28.50 -21.61 -11.96
N ALA A 232 -29.01 -20.47 -12.41
CA ALA A 232 -30.21 -20.38 -13.23
C ALA A 232 -30.04 -19.33 -14.34
N ALA A 233 -30.70 -19.53 -15.47
CA ALA A 233 -30.68 -18.59 -16.59
C ALA A 233 -32.06 -18.48 -17.24
N SER A 234 -32.36 -17.30 -17.79
CA SER A 234 -33.61 -17.03 -18.47
C SER A 234 -33.39 -16.23 -19.73
N HIS A 235 -34.29 -16.40 -20.68
CA HIS A 235 -34.40 -15.58 -21.87
C HIS A 235 -35.74 -14.83 -21.83
N GLU A 236 -35.78 -13.51 -22.05
CA GLU A 236 -36.99 -12.67 -21.98
C GLU A 236 -36.96 -11.53 -23.03
N GLU A 237 -38.10 -11.23 -23.67
CA GLU A 237 -38.23 -10.27 -24.80
C GLU A 237 -39.44 -9.29 -24.68
N PHE A 238 -39.37 -8.05 -25.25
CA PHE A 238 -40.11 -6.81 -24.83
C PHE A 238 -40.33 -5.63 -25.86
N LEU A 239 -40.48 -4.34 -25.35
CA LEU A 239 -40.43 -2.91 -25.87
C LEU A 239 -39.68 -1.86 -24.91
N SER A 240 -39.58 -0.50 -25.16
CA SER A 240 -38.66 0.51 -24.44
C SER A 240 -39.01 2.06 -24.33
N SER A 241 -38.34 2.95 -23.51
CA SER A 241 -38.56 4.47 -23.38
C SER A 241 -37.37 5.44 -22.85
N ALA A 242 -37.57 6.72 -22.39
CA ALA A 242 -36.51 7.82 -22.18
C ALA A 242 -36.76 9.02 -21.11
N ALA A 243 -35.88 10.09 -20.97
CA ALA A 243 -35.70 11.03 -19.78
C ALA A 243 -35.57 12.64 -19.90
N ALA A 244 -34.74 13.39 -19.07
CA ALA A 244 -35.05 14.73 -18.39
C ALA A 244 -34.18 16.10 -18.48
N LYS A 245 -33.68 16.75 -17.35
CA LYS A 245 -33.50 18.24 -17.00
C LYS A 245 -32.03 18.76 -16.64
N PRO A 246 -31.66 20.04 -16.21
CA PRO A 246 -30.24 20.56 -15.89
C PRO A 246 -29.91 21.48 -14.61
N LEU A 247 -28.62 21.71 -14.16
CA LEU A 247 -28.10 22.49 -12.94
C LEU A 247 -26.54 22.89 -12.91
N ALA A 248 -26.03 23.89 -12.12
CA ALA A 248 -24.58 24.32 -11.98
C ALA A 248 -23.91 24.23 -10.56
N GLN A 249 -22.55 24.14 -10.47
CA GLN A 249 -21.74 23.89 -9.23
C GLN A 249 -20.29 24.51 -9.25
N VAL A 250 -19.63 24.78 -8.09
CA VAL A 250 -18.25 25.37 -7.93
C VAL A 250 -17.47 24.86 -6.68
N THR A 251 -16.13 24.83 -6.73
CA THR A 251 -15.24 24.57 -5.55
C THR A 251 -14.07 25.58 -5.45
N LEU A 252 -13.67 25.99 -4.23
CA LEU A 252 -12.56 26.90 -3.89
C LEU A 252 -11.45 26.21 -3.07
N LEU A 253 -10.19 26.64 -3.28
CA LEU A 253 -9.00 26.07 -2.64
C LEU A 253 -8.10 27.18 -2.04
N MET A 254 -7.41 26.91 -0.93
CA MET A 254 -6.38 27.75 -0.32
C MET A 254 -5.15 26.93 0.13
N THR A 255 -3.94 27.44 -0.05
CA THR A 255 -2.70 26.88 0.55
C THR A 255 -1.82 27.98 1.16
N SER A 256 -0.81 27.62 1.96
CA SER A 256 0.16 28.61 2.47
C SER A 256 1.61 28.09 2.60
N THR A 257 2.56 29.04 2.69
CA THR A 257 4.00 28.76 2.89
C THR A 257 4.63 29.73 3.87
N THR A 258 5.51 29.24 4.75
CA THR A 258 6.29 30.06 5.71
C THR A 258 7.71 30.33 5.23
N ALA A 259 8.25 31.50 5.58
CA ALA A 259 9.68 31.80 5.43
C ALA A 259 10.22 32.53 6.67
N GLN A 260 11.42 32.14 7.10
CA GLN A 260 12.10 32.73 8.26
C GLN A 260 12.52 34.19 8.01
N GLY A 261 12.36 35.02 9.03
CA GLY A 261 12.73 36.42 9.05
C GLY A 261 14.25 36.67 9.09
N ALA A 262 14.61 37.93 9.33
CA ALA A 262 16.00 38.34 9.47
C ALA A 262 16.64 37.85 10.78
N ASN A 263 15.85 37.60 11.83
CA ASN A 263 16.35 37.07 13.10
C ASN A 263 16.14 35.56 13.23
N VAL A 264 17.16 34.76 12.88
CA VAL A 264 17.16 33.29 12.97
C VAL A 264 16.96 32.71 14.39
N SER A 265 16.81 33.55 15.42
CA SER A 265 16.48 33.18 16.80
C SER A 265 15.12 33.69 17.29
N SER A 266 14.27 34.19 16.39
CA SER A 266 12.96 34.79 16.70
C SER A 266 11.94 34.54 15.57
N ALA A 267 10.73 34.08 15.90
CA ALA A 267 9.64 33.89 14.93
C ALA A 267 8.74 35.13 14.67
N GLN A 268 9.20 36.33 15.08
CA GLN A 268 8.42 37.58 15.04
C GLN A 268 8.49 38.34 13.70
N ASP A 269 9.43 37.98 12.84
CA ASP A 269 9.69 38.62 11.55
C ASP A 269 9.64 37.64 10.37
N ASP A 270 9.08 36.45 10.62
CA ASP A 270 8.76 35.44 9.62
C ASP A 270 7.56 35.89 8.76
N THR A 271 7.37 35.26 7.60
CA THR A 271 6.28 35.60 6.66
C THR A 271 5.44 34.37 6.32
N ILE A 272 4.17 34.61 5.97
CA ILE A 272 3.23 33.59 5.47
C ILE A 272 2.64 34.11 4.16
N THR A 273 2.78 33.35 3.07
CA THR A 273 2.12 33.66 1.79
C THR A 273 0.96 32.70 1.57
N TYR A 274 -0.21 33.24 1.22
CA TYR A 274 -1.42 32.48 0.89
C TYR A 274 -1.70 32.52 -0.62
N ASP A 275 -2.21 31.40 -1.13
CA ASP A 275 -2.50 31.14 -2.53
C ASP A 275 -3.91 30.53 -2.64
N LEU A 276 -4.79 31.08 -3.49
CA LEU A 276 -6.14 30.57 -3.71
C LEU A 276 -6.39 30.30 -5.20
N ASP A 277 -7.18 29.25 -5.48
CA ASP A 277 -7.62 28.79 -6.80
C ASP A 277 -9.10 28.34 -6.75
N PHE A 278 -9.86 28.38 -7.83
CA PHE A 278 -11.23 27.81 -7.87
C PHE A 278 -11.61 27.15 -9.20
N ARG A 279 -12.65 26.31 -9.17
CA ARG A 279 -13.24 25.63 -10.34
C ARG A 279 -14.76 25.74 -10.39
N VAL A 280 -15.32 25.71 -11.60
CA VAL A 280 -16.74 25.50 -11.91
C VAL A 280 -16.87 24.06 -12.37
N GLU A 281 -17.73 23.27 -11.74
CA GLU A 281 -17.80 21.83 -12.00
C GLU A 281 -18.42 21.47 -13.35
N ASN A 282 -18.17 20.24 -13.81
CA ASN A 282 -18.64 19.73 -15.10
C ASN A 282 -19.36 18.37 -14.99
N ASN A 283 -19.69 17.93 -13.77
CA ASN A 283 -20.42 16.71 -13.49
C ASN A 283 -21.95 16.94 -13.56
N SER A 284 -22.62 16.24 -14.48
CA SER A 284 -24.08 16.20 -14.51
C SER A 284 -24.61 15.35 -13.36
N GLN A 285 -25.50 15.89 -12.55
CA GLN A 285 -26.19 15.16 -11.48
C GLN A 285 -27.39 14.37 -12.04
N PRO A 286 -27.91 13.33 -11.34
CA PRO A 286 -29.07 12.58 -11.78
C PRO A 286 -30.31 13.48 -11.97
N GLY A 287 -30.82 13.54 -13.20
CA GLY A 287 -31.91 14.47 -13.57
C GLY A 287 -31.47 15.89 -13.91
N PHE A 288 -30.16 16.20 -13.88
CA PHE A 288 -29.58 17.52 -14.15
C PHE A 288 -28.20 17.51 -14.87
N PRO A 289 -28.09 17.54 -16.23
CA PRO A 289 -26.95 18.10 -16.96
C PRO A 289 -26.35 19.39 -16.39
N ALA A 290 -25.01 19.50 -16.45
CA ALA A 290 -24.25 20.61 -15.88
C ALA A 290 -24.56 21.98 -16.53
N GLY A 291 -24.40 23.05 -15.76
CA GLY A 291 -24.72 24.44 -16.12
C GLY A 291 -23.65 25.44 -15.71
N SER A 292 -23.68 26.63 -16.31
CA SER A 292 -22.65 27.68 -16.12
C SER A 292 -22.85 28.51 -14.85
N LEU A 293 -21.79 29.13 -14.35
CA LEU A 293 -21.78 30.08 -13.23
C LEU A 293 -21.81 31.54 -13.72
N GLU A 294 -22.76 32.34 -13.24
CA GLU A 294 -22.75 33.80 -13.38
C GLU A 294 -22.54 34.52 -12.03
N GLY A 295 -22.37 35.84 -12.05
CA GLY A 295 -22.10 36.63 -10.85
C GLY A 295 -23.35 36.98 -10.05
N THR A 296 -23.19 37.15 -8.73
CA THR A 296 -24.22 37.66 -7.82
C THR A 296 -24.01 39.13 -7.46
N THR A 297 -24.94 39.76 -6.74
CA THR A 297 -24.95 41.23 -6.58
C THR A 297 -23.92 41.68 -5.54
N ILE A 298 -22.86 42.38 -5.98
CA ILE A 298 -21.79 42.91 -5.11
C ILE A 298 -21.81 44.44 -5.07
N GLN A 299 -21.63 45.00 -3.87
CA GLN A 299 -21.46 46.44 -3.65
C GLN A 299 -19.98 46.85 -3.76
N LEU A 300 -19.66 47.72 -4.72
CA LEU A 300 -18.29 48.14 -5.03
C LEU A 300 -18.18 49.67 -5.08
N ASN A 301 -17.23 50.23 -4.32
CA ASN A 301 -16.93 51.66 -4.17
C ASN A 301 -18.11 52.53 -3.65
N THR A 302 -17.91 53.28 -2.57
CA THR A 302 -18.96 54.14 -1.99
C THR A 302 -19.01 55.54 -2.61
N GLY A 303 -20.19 55.93 -3.08
CA GLY A 303 -20.46 57.26 -3.61
C GLY A 303 -21.89 57.39 -4.14
N SER A 304 -22.46 58.60 -4.13
CA SER A 304 -23.83 58.80 -4.62
C SER A 304 -23.92 58.53 -6.13
N GLY A 305 -24.69 57.51 -6.52
CA GLY A 305 -24.91 57.15 -7.93
C GLY A 305 -24.17 55.91 -8.43
N VAL A 306 -23.43 55.20 -7.57
CA VAL A 306 -22.86 53.88 -7.91
C VAL A 306 -23.89 52.79 -7.59
N ALA A 307 -24.32 52.03 -8.60
CA ALA A 307 -25.27 50.92 -8.44
C ALA A 307 -24.54 49.59 -8.18
N PRO A 308 -25.14 48.67 -7.38
CA PRO A 308 -24.69 47.28 -7.30
C PRO A 308 -24.67 46.61 -8.69
N ALA A 309 -23.81 45.60 -8.86
CA ALA A 309 -23.71 44.89 -10.13
C ALA A 309 -23.36 43.41 -9.94
N GLN A 310 -23.79 42.56 -10.88
CA GLN A 310 -23.50 41.12 -10.86
C GLN A 310 -22.00 40.85 -11.03
N ARG A 311 -21.37 40.23 -10.03
CA ARG A 311 -19.95 39.89 -9.98
C ARG A 311 -19.78 38.51 -9.34
N ILE A 312 -18.78 37.77 -9.80
CA ILE A 312 -18.24 36.65 -9.02
C ILE A 312 -17.21 37.26 -8.07
N LEU A 313 -17.24 36.88 -6.79
CA LEU A 313 -16.33 37.36 -5.75
C LEU A 313 -15.58 36.16 -5.16
N VAL A 314 -14.25 36.28 -5.06
CA VAL A 314 -13.38 35.42 -4.22
C VAL A 314 -12.82 36.30 -3.09
N ALA A 315 -12.86 35.88 -1.84
CA ALA A 315 -12.49 36.71 -0.68
C ALA A 315 -11.78 35.92 0.44
N THR A 316 -11.00 36.62 1.27
CA THR A 316 -10.21 36.09 2.41
C THR A 316 -10.00 37.18 3.46
N THR A 317 -9.63 36.81 4.68
CA THR A 317 -9.25 37.77 5.75
C THR A 317 -7.75 38.03 5.82
N VAL A 318 -7.34 39.02 6.63
CA VAL A 318 -5.97 39.17 7.13
C VAL A 318 -5.92 38.52 8.54
N PRO A 319 -5.17 37.43 8.74
CA PRO A 319 -5.18 36.65 9.99
C PRO A 319 -4.76 37.40 11.26
N PRO A 320 -5.32 37.02 12.43
CA PRO A 320 -4.81 37.45 13.74
C PRO A 320 -3.30 37.16 13.91
N ASN A 321 -2.64 37.97 14.75
CA ASN A 321 -1.18 37.95 14.97
C ASN A 321 -0.32 38.23 13.72
N THR A 322 -0.92 38.62 12.60
CA THR A 322 -0.21 39.02 11.39
C THR A 322 -0.62 40.42 10.92
N VAL A 323 0.14 40.96 9.96
CA VAL A 323 -0.22 42.15 9.19
C VAL A 323 0.01 41.88 7.70
N TRP A 324 -0.87 42.38 6.82
CA TRP A 324 -0.62 42.39 5.38
C TRP A 324 0.67 43.15 5.07
N ASP A 325 1.50 42.57 4.21
CA ASP A 325 2.84 43.06 3.86
C ASP A 325 2.85 44.40 3.11
N GLY A 326 1.69 44.83 2.59
CA GLY A 326 1.51 46.07 1.85
C GLY A 326 1.74 45.96 0.34
N ASN A 327 2.02 44.77 -0.18
CA ASN A 327 2.21 44.53 -1.61
C ASN A 327 0.87 44.17 -2.28
N THR A 328 0.58 44.79 -3.43
CA THR A 328 -0.65 44.53 -4.21
C THR A 328 -0.84 43.04 -4.47
N PRO A 329 -1.98 42.43 -4.08
CA PRO A 329 -2.26 41.02 -4.33
C PRO A 329 -2.21 40.67 -5.81
N THR A 330 -1.73 39.46 -6.12
CA THR A 330 -1.71 38.93 -7.48
C THR A 330 -3.12 38.46 -7.86
N ALA A 331 -3.57 38.79 -9.08
CA ALA A 331 -4.90 38.42 -9.56
C ALA A 331 -4.85 37.93 -11.02
N PRO A 332 -5.74 37.01 -11.42
CA PRO A 332 -5.75 36.43 -12.77
C PRO A 332 -6.32 37.38 -13.83
N ALA A 333 -6.13 37.05 -15.10
CA ALA A 333 -6.63 37.88 -16.20
C ALA A 333 -8.17 38.01 -16.15
N GLY A 334 -8.67 39.25 -16.21
CA GLY A 334 -10.11 39.55 -16.10
C GLY A 334 -10.62 39.76 -14.67
N TRP A 335 -9.77 39.52 -13.66
CA TRP A 335 -10.08 39.77 -12.24
C TRP A 335 -9.49 41.09 -11.77
N THR A 336 -10.04 41.66 -10.70
CA THR A 336 -9.58 42.92 -10.08
C THR A 336 -9.47 42.74 -8.57
N PRO A 337 -8.29 42.98 -7.94
CA PRO A 337 -8.16 43.02 -6.49
C PRO A 337 -9.06 44.09 -5.86
N VAL A 338 -9.65 43.73 -4.73
CA VAL A 338 -10.45 44.60 -3.87
C VAL A 338 -10.07 44.40 -2.41
N TYR A 339 -10.30 45.41 -1.61
CA TYR A 339 -9.93 45.44 -0.19
C TYR A 339 -11.13 45.89 0.64
N SER A 340 -11.17 45.48 1.91
CA SER A 340 -12.02 46.11 2.91
C SER A 340 -11.29 46.31 4.24
N THR A 341 -11.74 47.32 4.99
CA THR A 341 -11.40 47.59 6.39
C THR A 341 -12.34 46.89 7.37
N ASP A 342 -13.40 46.25 6.87
CA ASP A 342 -14.42 45.52 7.64
C ASP A 342 -13.83 44.21 8.20
N ASP A 343 -13.97 43.97 9.50
CA ASP A 343 -13.21 42.95 10.23
C ASP A 343 -14.09 41.74 10.59
N ALA A 344 -13.81 40.60 9.95
CA ALA A 344 -14.52 39.33 10.17
C ALA A 344 -14.48 38.87 11.63
N TYR A 345 -13.42 39.22 12.37
CA TYR A 345 -13.21 38.83 13.76
C TYR A 345 -13.85 39.81 14.76
N ALA A 346 -14.56 40.83 14.28
CA ALA A 346 -15.22 41.86 15.10
C ALA A 346 -16.76 41.94 14.92
N GLY A 347 -17.37 41.20 13.99
CA GLY A 347 -18.82 41.25 13.75
C GLY A 347 -19.34 40.22 12.74
N THR A 348 -20.67 40.13 12.60
CA THR A 348 -21.36 39.15 11.73
C THR A 348 -21.48 39.63 10.26
N GLU A 349 -20.38 40.13 9.70
CA GLU A 349 -20.38 40.77 8.38
C GLU A 349 -20.06 39.76 7.28
N ASN A 350 -21.06 39.43 6.47
CA ASN A 350 -20.94 38.53 5.33
C ASN A 350 -20.36 39.27 4.08
N PRO A 351 -19.43 38.67 3.31
CA PRO A 351 -18.74 39.32 2.19
C PRO A 351 -19.61 39.88 1.07
N VAL A 352 -20.81 39.33 0.83
CA VAL A 352 -21.70 39.77 -0.26
C VAL A 352 -22.79 40.73 0.20
N ASN A 353 -23.27 40.61 1.43
CA ASN A 353 -24.46 41.34 1.90
C ASN A 353 -24.16 42.57 2.78
N ASN A 354 -23.01 42.66 3.45
CA ASN A 354 -22.71 43.76 4.38
C ASN A 354 -21.28 44.35 4.31
N VAL A 355 -20.37 43.80 3.50
CA VAL A 355 -18.98 44.28 3.37
C VAL A 355 -18.86 45.33 2.25
N THR A 356 -18.12 46.40 2.51
CA THR A 356 -17.84 47.47 1.54
C THR A 356 -16.49 47.26 0.86
N TRP A 357 -16.51 46.87 -0.42
CA TRP A 357 -15.29 46.65 -1.20
C TRP A 357 -14.81 47.92 -1.92
N THR A 358 -13.50 48.19 -1.85
CA THR A 358 -12.80 49.26 -2.60
C THR A 358 -11.73 48.68 -3.54
N THR A 359 -11.58 49.24 -4.74
CA THR A 359 -10.47 48.92 -5.66
C THR A 359 -9.17 49.67 -5.34
N VAL A 360 -9.22 50.65 -4.43
CA VAL A 360 -8.04 51.40 -3.96
C VAL A 360 -7.66 50.89 -2.58
N ALA A 361 -6.41 50.43 -2.42
CA ALA A 361 -5.89 49.89 -1.18
C ALA A 361 -5.92 50.93 -0.04
N PRO A 362 -6.49 50.57 1.14
CA PRO A 362 -6.31 51.31 2.39
C PRO A 362 -4.84 51.38 2.85
N ALA A 363 -4.59 52.08 3.96
CA ALA A 363 -3.25 52.15 4.54
C ALA A 363 -2.75 50.76 5.01
N PRO A 364 -1.45 50.44 4.88
CA PRO A 364 -0.88 49.22 5.45
C PRO A 364 -1.20 49.09 6.93
N GLY A 365 -1.61 47.89 7.36
CA GLY A 365 -2.07 47.62 8.73
C GLY A 365 -3.54 47.98 9.03
N THR A 366 -4.29 48.61 8.10
CA THR A 366 -5.75 48.81 8.26
C THR A 366 -6.60 47.92 7.36
N VAL A 367 -6.00 47.15 6.45
CA VAL A 367 -6.69 46.16 5.62
C VAL A 367 -7.07 44.96 6.49
N LYS A 368 -8.33 44.51 6.36
CA LYS A 368 -8.91 43.39 7.14
C LYS A 368 -9.45 42.26 6.27
N ARG A 369 -9.86 42.58 5.05
CA ARG A 369 -10.19 41.60 4.00
C ARG A 369 -9.50 41.94 2.69
N ILE A 370 -9.12 40.90 1.97
CA ILE A 370 -8.61 40.95 0.59
C ILE A 370 -9.58 40.12 -0.25
N GLY A 371 -9.85 40.55 -1.47
CA GLY A 371 -10.70 39.81 -2.39
C GLY A 371 -10.45 40.16 -3.83
N PHE A 372 -11.17 39.50 -4.72
CA PHE A 372 -10.99 39.56 -6.16
C PHE A 372 -12.36 39.45 -6.83
N ILE A 373 -12.64 40.34 -7.79
CA ILE A 373 -13.93 40.36 -8.49
C ILE A 373 -13.79 40.12 -9.99
N TYR A 374 -14.76 39.38 -10.55
CA TYR A 374 -14.97 39.20 -11.98
C TYR A 374 -16.35 39.70 -12.39
N ASN A 375 -16.45 40.35 -13.55
CA ASN A 375 -17.71 40.83 -14.12
C ASN A 375 -18.22 39.84 -15.16
N SER A 376 -19.32 39.13 -14.89
CA SER A 376 -19.93 38.17 -15.83
C SER A 376 -20.86 38.81 -16.86
N ALA A 377 -21.16 40.11 -16.75
CA ALA A 377 -21.94 40.81 -17.77
C ALA A 377 -21.17 40.89 -19.10
N ALA A 378 -21.89 41.08 -20.21
CA ALA A 378 -21.27 41.27 -21.52
C ALA A 378 -20.22 42.41 -21.48
N PRO A 379 -19.02 42.22 -22.07
CA PRO A 379 -18.67 41.17 -23.04
C PRO A 379 -18.14 39.86 -22.45
N ASN A 380 -17.98 39.74 -21.12
CA ASN A 380 -17.23 38.67 -20.50
C ASN A 380 -18.00 37.33 -20.41
N GLY A 381 -19.27 37.37 -20.01
CA GLY A 381 -20.15 36.20 -19.95
C GLY A 381 -20.06 35.38 -18.65
N ALA A 382 -20.96 34.39 -18.53
CA ALA A 382 -20.94 33.38 -17.48
C ALA A 382 -19.76 32.40 -17.71
N LEU A 383 -19.16 31.91 -16.62
CA LEU A 383 -18.11 30.90 -16.67
C LEU A 383 -18.76 29.52 -16.92
N PRO A 384 -18.45 28.82 -18.03
CA PRO A 384 -19.05 27.53 -18.35
C PRO A 384 -18.61 26.41 -17.39
N PRO A 385 -19.35 25.27 -17.35
CA PRO A 385 -18.90 24.04 -16.70
C PRO A 385 -17.45 23.69 -17.07
N GLY A 386 -16.65 23.28 -16.09
CA GLY A 386 -15.24 22.93 -16.26
C GLY A 386 -14.28 24.12 -16.38
N THR A 387 -14.68 25.33 -15.97
CA THR A 387 -13.78 26.49 -15.91
C THR A 387 -12.92 26.42 -14.65
N THR A 388 -11.60 26.62 -14.78
CA THR A 388 -10.67 26.71 -13.63
C THR A 388 -9.95 28.07 -13.66
N VAL A 389 -9.77 28.68 -12.49
CA VAL A 389 -9.15 29.99 -12.31
C VAL A 389 -8.18 29.94 -11.14
N ASN A 390 -6.89 30.17 -11.42
CA ASN A 390 -5.79 30.01 -10.48
C ASN A 390 -4.99 31.30 -10.29
N ASP A 391 -4.15 31.36 -9.25
CA ASP A 391 -3.18 32.44 -8.92
C ASP A 391 -3.76 33.69 -8.23
N PHE A 392 -4.64 33.52 -7.24
CA PHE A 392 -5.05 34.60 -6.33
C PHE A 392 -4.14 34.64 -5.08
N LYS A 393 -3.17 35.56 -5.01
CA LYS A 393 -2.08 35.49 -3.98
C LYS A 393 -1.86 36.75 -3.15
N PHE A 394 -1.58 36.60 -1.85
CA PHE A 394 -1.17 37.68 -0.93
C PHE A 394 -0.27 37.19 0.22
N THR A 395 0.45 38.10 0.88
CA THR A 395 1.43 37.78 1.94
C THR A 395 1.21 38.58 3.22
N VAL A 396 1.51 37.96 4.37
CA VAL A 396 1.45 38.56 5.71
C VAL A 396 2.73 38.29 6.51
N ILE A 397 2.97 39.09 7.56
CA ILE A 397 4.16 39.02 8.44
C ILE A 397 3.75 38.65 9.87
N THR A 398 4.47 37.72 10.52
CA THR A 398 4.15 37.12 11.84
C THR A 398 4.43 38.03 13.05
N SER A 399 4.28 39.35 12.88
CA SER A 399 4.63 40.39 13.86
C SER A 399 3.95 40.32 15.24
N GLY A 400 2.98 39.42 15.44
CA GLY A 400 2.33 39.14 16.72
C GLY A 400 2.73 37.83 17.42
N LEU A 401 3.66 37.02 16.89
CA LEU A 401 4.05 35.74 17.49
C LEU A 401 5.11 35.87 18.62
N PRO A 402 5.24 34.87 19.52
CA PRO A 402 6.38 34.79 20.45
C PRO A 402 7.71 34.52 19.73
N ALA A 403 8.83 34.99 20.30
CA ALA A 403 10.17 34.73 19.76
C ALA A 403 10.48 33.23 19.56
N THR A 404 9.95 32.35 20.40
CA THR A 404 10.16 30.90 20.32
C THR A 404 9.30 30.18 19.28
N GLY A 405 8.40 30.86 18.57
CA GLY A 405 7.41 30.26 17.66
C GLY A 405 5.97 30.33 18.17
N GLY A 406 5.02 29.99 17.28
CA GLY A 406 3.58 29.96 17.51
C GLY A 406 2.82 29.54 16.24
N THR A 407 1.49 29.72 16.21
CA THR A 407 0.62 29.36 15.07
C THR A 407 -0.26 30.52 14.57
N VAL A 408 -0.70 30.44 13.31
CA VAL A 408 -1.57 31.41 12.59
C VAL A 408 -2.54 30.62 11.70
N ALA A 409 -3.80 31.07 11.52
CA ALA A 409 -4.85 30.41 10.73
C ALA A 409 -5.56 31.35 9.71
N ASN A 410 -6.04 30.84 8.56
CA ASN A 410 -6.82 31.61 7.56
C ASN A 410 -7.83 30.76 6.75
N ILE A 411 -8.81 31.41 6.09
CA ILE A 411 -9.86 30.80 5.24
C ILE A 411 -10.25 31.73 4.07
N GLY A 412 -10.70 31.15 2.95
CA GLY A 412 -11.22 31.85 1.75
C GLY A 412 -12.67 31.45 1.39
N GLN A 413 -13.36 32.28 0.60
CA GLN A 413 -14.79 32.11 0.21
C GLN A 413 -15.07 32.58 -1.23
N ILE A 414 -16.02 31.94 -1.96
CA ILE A 414 -16.44 32.30 -3.33
C ILE A 414 -17.98 32.43 -3.49
N PHE A 415 -18.45 33.27 -4.42
CA PHE A 415 -19.89 33.59 -4.61
C PHE A 415 -20.30 33.80 -6.09
N GLY A 416 -21.45 33.25 -6.52
CA GLY A 416 -22.06 33.40 -7.86
C GLY A 416 -23.52 32.88 -7.95
N GLU A 417 -24.06 32.61 -9.15
CA GLU A 417 -25.44 32.13 -9.42
C GLU A 417 -25.47 31.13 -10.61
N THR A 418 -26.50 30.28 -10.74
CA THR A 418 -26.65 29.36 -11.89
C THR A 418 -27.16 30.09 -13.14
N PHE A 419 -26.44 30.02 -14.25
CA PHE A 419 -26.79 30.71 -15.50
C PHE A 419 -28.15 30.31 -16.05
N GLY A 420 -29.06 31.28 -16.10
CA GLY A 420 -30.42 31.06 -16.62
C GLY A 420 -31.37 30.30 -15.69
N ASP A 421 -30.99 30.07 -14.42
CA ASP A 421 -31.96 29.73 -13.37
C ASP A 421 -32.89 30.92 -13.12
N PRO A 422 -34.21 30.81 -13.39
CA PRO A 422 -35.15 31.90 -13.12
C PRO A 422 -35.34 32.18 -11.61
N GLY A 423 -34.76 31.35 -10.74
CA GLY A 423 -34.74 31.52 -9.29
C GLY A 423 -33.61 32.41 -8.74
N ASN A 424 -32.57 32.72 -9.54
CA ASN A 424 -31.40 33.51 -9.13
C ASN A 424 -30.82 33.06 -7.78
N LYS A 425 -30.62 31.75 -7.59
CA LYS A 425 -30.10 31.20 -6.32
C LYS A 425 -28.58 31.34 -6.21
N LEU A 426 -28.13 31.74 -5.02
CA LEU A 426 -26.71 31.90 -4.70
C LEU A 426 -25.99 30.55 -4.70
N VAL A 427 -24.92 30.49 -5.47
CA VAL A 427 -23.86 29.48 -5.47
C VAL A 427 -22.71 30.03 -4.61
N TYR A 428 -22.25 29.27 -3.63
CA TYR A 428 -21.30 29.71 -2.59
C TYR A 428 -20.44 28.55 -2.14
N ASP A 429 -19.16 28.79 -1.86
CA ASP A 429 -18.23 27.78 -1.36
C ASP A 429 -17.12 28.38 -0.47
N GLU A 430 -16.55 27.59 0.45
CA GLU A 430 -15.42 27.96 1.33
C GLU A 430 -14.20 27.08 1.04
N SER A 431 -12.99 27.59 1.28
CA SER A 431 -11.77 26.82 1.07
C SER A 431 -11.51 25.84 2.21
N GLY A 432 -11.12 24.61 1.91
CA GLY A 432 -10.64 23.66 2.92
C GLY A 432 -10.76 22.20 2.53
N ASP A 433 -11.71 21.89 1.65
CA ASP A 433 -12.00 20.53 1.16
C ASP A 433 -11.98 20.46 -0.38
N GLN A 434 -12.77 19.54 -0.97
CA GLN A 434 -12.90 19.35 -2.41
C GLN A 434 -14.37 19.31 -2.89
N ASP A 435 -15.35 19.46 -2.01
CA ASP A 435 -16.75 19.33 -2.37
C ASP A 435 -17.32 20.68 -2.84
N PRO A 436 -18.18 20.71 -3.87
CA PRO A 436 -18.65 21.97 -4.42
C PRO A 436 -19.82 22.56 -3.62
N ASN A 437 -20.01 23.87 -3.75
CA ASN A 437 -21.16 24.63 -3.23
C ASN A 437 -21.36 24.55 -1.70
N ASN A 438 -20.30 24.37 -0.91
CA ASN A 438 -20.34 24.21 0.55
C ASN A 438 -21.28 23.07 0.99
N TYR A 439 -21.28 21.94 0.28
CA TYR A 439 -22.03 20.75 0.69
C TYR A 439 -21.32 20.01 1.82
N ASP A 440 -22.08 19.50 2.81
CA ASP A 440 -21.53 18.53 3.77
C ASP A 440 -21.21 17.22 3.03
N ASP A 441 -20.08 16.58 3.35
CA ASP A 441 -19.59 15.31 2.77
C ASP A 441 -20.73 14.31 2.42
N GLY A 442 -21.02 14.18 1.12
CA GLY A 442 -22.01 13.24 0.59
C GLY A 442 -23.50 13.61 0.75
N ILE A 443 -23.84 14.81 1.24
CA ILE A 443 -25.23 15.29 1.32
C ILE A 443 -25.62 16.10 0.07
N PHE A 444 -26.19 15.39 -0.92
CA PHE A 444 -26.74 16.02 -2.12
C PHE A 444 -28.14 16.64 -1.87
N PRO A 445 -28.49 17.75 -2.56
CA PRO A 445 -29.84 18.33 -2.47
C PRO A 445 -30.91 17.33 -2.95
N PRO A 446 -31.91 16.97 -2.12
CA PRO A 446 -32.68 15.71 -2.29
C PRO A 446 -33.83 15.77 -3.30
N ASN A 447 -33.86 16.72 -4.25
CA ASN A 447 -35.03 16.92 -5.12
C ASN A 447 -34.69 17.35 -6.57
N PRO A 448 -35.06 16.54 -7.60
CA PRO A 448 -34.82 16.85 -9.02
C PRO A 448 -35.72 17.94 -9.62
N ASP A 449 -36.56 18.62 -8.82
CA ASP A 449 -37.54 19.61 -9.29
C ASP A 449 -37.44 21.00 -8.62
N VAL A 450 -36.42 21.27 -7.77
CA VAL A 450 -36.33 22.58 -7.08
C VAL A 450 -34.95 23.22 -7.07
N SER A 451 -34.87 24.39 -7.69
CA SER A 451 -33.89 25.43 -7.39
C SER A 451 -34.20 26.06 -6.02
N ASP A 452 -34.02 25.33 -4.91
CA ASP A 452 -34.28 25.83 -3.55
C ASP A 452 -33.18 25.51 -2.52
N PHE A 453 -31.95 25.29 -2.97
CA PHE A 453 -30.80 25.48 -2.07
C PHE A 453 -30.75 26.96 -1.65
N VAL A 454 -30.89 27.22 -0.35
CA VAL A 454 -30.79 28.56 0.23
C VAL A 454 -29.46 28.62 0.96
N ALA A 455 -28.42 29.06 0.25
CA ALA A 455 -27.09 29.24 0.84
C ALA A 455 -27.15 30.18 2.06
N ASN A 456 -26.47 29.79 3.14
CA ASN A 456 -26.35 30.56 4.38
C ASN A 456 -24.87 30.90 4.68
N PRO A 457 -24.24 31.78 3.87
CA PRO A 457 -22.80 31.96 3.89
C PRO A 457 -22.26 32.58 5.20
N LYS A 458 -21.16 32.00 5.72
CA LYS A 458 -20.50 32.37 6.98
C LYS A 458 -19.83 33.76 6.91
N THR A 459 -19.23 34.21 8.03
CA THR A 459 -18.51 35.49 8.12
C THR A 459 -17.12 35.47 7.48
N GLY A 460 -16.56 34.29 7.21
CA GLY A 460 -15.21 34.10 6.71
C GLY A 460 -14.11 34.34 7.75
N ALA A 461 -14.40 34.17 9.04
CA ALA A 461 -13.40 34.19 10.10
C ALA A 461 -12.90 32.75 10.35
N ALA A 462 -11.59 32.51 10.22
CA ALA A 462 -10.99 31.19 10.42
C ALA A 462 -10.98 30.80 11.91
N ASP A 463 -11.19 29.52 12.21
CA ASP A 463 -11.09 28.98 13.57
C ASP A 463 -9.81 28.12 13.71
N PRO A 464 -8.81 28.56 14.51
CA PRO A 464 -7.62 27.75 14.79
C PRO A 464 -7.91 26.43 15.53
N GLY A 465 -9.11 26.25 16.09
CA GLY A 465 -9.60 25.00 16.65
C GLY A 465 -10.07 24.00 15.59
N ASP A 466 -10.20 24.43 14.34
CA ASP A 466 -10.72 23.66 13.20
C ASP A 466 -9.77 23.68 11.97
N PRO A 467 -8.60 23.02 12.07
CA PRO A 467 -7.57 23.13 11.04
C PRO A 467 -7.67 22.10 9.91
N ASP A 468 -7.52 22.57 8.67
CA ASP A 468 -6.81 21.80 7.64
C ASP A 468 -5.35 21.66 8.10
N THR A 469 -5.11 20.59 8.86
CA THR A 469 -3.82 20.29 9.52
C THR A 469 -2.62 20.23 8.57
N ASN A 470 -2.85 20.05 7.26
CA ASN A 470 -1.81 19.94 6.24
C ASN A 470 -1.75 21.16 5.30
N GLY A 471 -2.72 22.08 5.40
CA GLY A 471 -2.79 23.31 4.62
C GLY A 471 -2.85 23.09 3.10
N ASN A 472 -3.51 22.00 2.68
CA ASN A 472 -3.52 21.45 1.32
C ASN A 472 -4.93 21.19 0.75
N ASN A 473 -5.99 21.64 1.43
CA ASN A 473 -7.41 21.39 1.10
C ASN A 473 -7.82 19.92 1.23
N SER A 474 -7.54 19.33 2.40
CA SER A 474 -7.93 17.96 2.78
C SER A 474 -8.80 17.88 4.05
N GLY A 475 -9.48 18.97 4.40
CA GLY A 475 -10.57 18.96 5.39
C GLY A 475 -11.74 18.05 4.98
N THR A 476 -12.61 17.73 5.93
CA THR A 476 -13.75 16.82 5.74
C THR A 476 -14.95 17.32 6.55
N GLY A 477 -16.06 17.61 5.89
CA GLY A 477 -17.25 18.20 6.48
C GLY A 477 -17.10 19.69 6.81
N PRO A 478 -18.12 20.30 7.44
CA PRO A 478 -18.18 21.75 7.73
C PRO A 478 -17.22 22.22 8.84
N ASP A 479 -16.39 21.29 9.34
CA ASP A 479 -15.33 21.45 10.33
C ASP A 479 -14.04 20.85 9.71
N GLY A 480 -13.18 21.72 9.16
CA GLY A 480 -11.90 21.39 8.53
C GLY A 480 -11.30 22.50 7.66
N GLU A 481 -11.82 23.73 7.75
CA GLU A 481 -11.70 24.75 6.70
C GLU A 481 -10.47 25.69 6.86
N SER A 482 -9.75 25.65 8.00
CA SER A 482 -8.74 26.66 8.33
C SER A 482 -7.28 26.22 8.08
N ASN A 483 -6.52 26.99 7.28
CA ASN A 483 -5.11 26.71 6.92
C ASN A 483 -4.10 27.20 7.99
N VAL A 484 -3.20 26.35 8.55
CA VAL A 484 -2.35 26.64 9.75
C VAL A 484 -0.82 26.39 9.62
N ALA A 485 0.06 27.17 10.30
CA ALA A 485 1.56 27.12 10.20
C ALA A 485 2.40 27.20 11.54
N THR A 486 3.72 26.82 11.60
CA THR A 486 4.58 26.62 12.86
C THR A 486 6.16 26.69 12.69
N ILE A 487 7.03 26.75 13.77
CA ILE A 487 8.57 26.88 13.78
C ILE A 487 9.33 26.22 15.03
N THR A 488 10.63 25.76 14.98
CA THR A 488 11.51 25.24 16.14
C THR A 488 13.10 25.26 15.98
N THR A 489 13.97 24.99 17.03
CA THR A 489 15.51 24.90 17.01
C THR A 489 16.22 24.08 18.19
N LEU A 490 17.53 23.66 18.13
CA LEU A 490 18.38 23.00 19.23
C LEU A 490 19.97 22.86 19.02
N PRO A 491 20.86 22.59 20.05
CA PRO A 491 22.37 22.40 19.92
C PRO A 491 23.12 21.21 20.73
N PRO A 492 24.48 20.97 20.62
CA PRO A 492 25.24 19.74 21.05
C PRO A 492 26.53 19.84 21.99
N ALA A 493 27.38 18.77 22.16
CA ALA A 493 28.48 18.56 23.19
C ALA A 493 29.77 17.71 22.78
N PRO A 494 30.84 17.46 23.64
CA PRO A 494 32.21 16.92 23.29
C PRO A 494 32.78 15.63 24.04
N GLY A 495 34.05 15.16 23.77
CA GLY A 495 34.71 13.88 24.26
C GLY A 495 36.24 13.86 24.68
N ALA A 496 36.94 12.68 24.75
CA ALA A 496 38.17 12.42 25.62
C ALA A 496 39.49 11.68 25.11
N LEU A 497 39.85 10.45 25.59
CA LEU A 497 41.21 9.77 25.66
C LEU A 497 41.23 8.35 25.02
N LEU A 498 42.33 7.80 24.39
CA LEU A 498 42.21 7.20 23.01
C LEU A 498 42.92 5.87 22.58
N ASN A 499 42.11 4.88 22.18
CA ASN A 499 42.38 3.66 21.38
C ASN A 499 41.15 3.49 20.44
N GLY A 500 41.30 2.82 19.28
CA GLY A 500 40.23 2.79 18.28
C GLY A 500 40.60 2.10 16.95
N PRO A 501 39.78 2.24 15.89
CA PRO A 501 39.98 1.55 14.62
C PRO A 501 41.25 1.99 13.88
N ASN A 502 41.67 1.22 12.88
CA ASN A 502 42.87 1.46 12.07
C ASN A 502 43.06 2.92 11.63
N GLY A 503 44.02 3.62 12.23
CA GLY A 503 44.38 5.01 11.93
C GLY A 503 43.42 6.06 12.51
N VAL A 504 42.37 5.65 13.22
CA VAL A 504 41.37 6.52 13.85
C VAL A 504 41.24 6.21 15.35
N PRO A 505 42.32 6.32 16.15
CA PRO A 505 42.31 6.05 17.58
C PRO A 505 41.39 7.00 18.37
N ASN A 506 40.95 8.09 17.74
CA ASN A 506 40.01 9.06 18.31
C ASN A 506 38.57 8.86 17.83
N ALA A 507 38.26 7.67 17.30
CA ALA A 507 36.91 7.32 16.94
C ALA A 507 35.98 7.44 18.16
N THR A 508 34.69 7.65 17.89
CA THR A 508 33.70 7.78 18.94
C THR A 508 32.39 7.10 18.58
N GLY A 509 31.77 6.44 19.55
CA GLY A 509 30.40 5.95 19.41
C GLY A 509 30.12 4.61 20.07
N PRO A 510 29.06 4.49 20.89
CA PRO A 510 27.87 5.34 20.91
C PRO A 510 28.02 6.62 21.72
N THR A 511 28.76 6.62 22.83
CA THR A 511 28.71 7.74 23.78
C THR A 511 29.97 8.59 23.80
N ASN A 512 31.16 8.00 23.65
CA ASN A 512 32.42 8.71 23.81
C ASN A 512 33.54 8.04 22.99
N ALA A 513 34.81 8.15 23.42
CA ALA A 513 35.95 7.56 22.72
C ALA A 513 36.39 6.21 23.29
N ASN A 514 35.82 5.75 24.41
CA ASN A 514 36.08 4.46 25.04
C ASN A 514 35.02 3.40 24.66
N ASP A 515 34.27 3.61 23.58
CA ASP A 515 33.21 2.70 23.17
C ASP A 515 33.08 2.50 21.65
N ASP A 516 34.02 3.08 20.89
CA ASP A 516 34.10 2.98 19.43
C ASP A 516 34.17 1.53 18.92
N PHE A 517 33.98 1.33 17.62
CA PHE A 517 33.90 -0.02 17.06
C PHE A 517 34.41 -0.18 15.62
N THR A 518 34.78 -1.43 15.32
CA THR A 518 35.11 -1.92 13.98
C THR A 518 34.20 -3.08 13.62
N ASN A 519 33.28 -2.90 12.67
CA ASN A 519 32.46 -4.01 12.14
C ASN A 519 33.20 -4.75 11.01
N ALA A 520 33.30 -6.09 11.08
CA ALA A 520 33.89 -6.92 10.04
C ALA A 520 33.12 -8.25 9.85
N ALA A 521 33.06 -8.76 8.61
CA ALA A 521 32.21 -9.89 8.23
C ALA A 521 33.02 -11.16 7.95
N ALA A 522 32.73 -12.23 8.69
CA ALA A 522 33.34 -13.54 8.50
C ALA A 522 32.60 -14.33 7.42
N THR A 523 33.34 -14.91 6.48
CA THR A 523 32.74 -15.75 5.42
C THR A 523 32.37 -17.13 5.98
N VAL A 524 31.17 -17.61 5.63
CA VAL A 524 30.73 -18.98 5.90
C VAL A 524 31.03 -19.85 4.68
N PRO A 525 31.62 -21.05 4.83
CA PRO A 525 31.83 -21.98 3.72
C PRO A 525 30.52 -22.31 3.00
N THR A 526 30.52 -22.34 1.66
CA THR A 526 29.29 -22.53 0.86
C THR A 526 28.56 -23.86 1.09
N ALA A 527 29.22 -24.87 1.64
CA ALA A 527 28.58 -26.12 2.08
C ALA A 527 27.73 -25.98 3.35
N ASP A 528 28.01 -24.94 4.15
CA ASP A 528 27.38 -24.64 5.44
C ASP A 528 26.43 -23.43 5.35
N VAL A 529 26.20 -22.88 4.15
CA VAL A 529 25.18 -21.85 3.90
C VAL A 529 23.80 -22.52 3.85
N GLY A 530 23.23 -22.72 5.04
CA GLY A 530 21.86 -23.19 5.25
C GLY A 530 20.80 -22.10 5.05
N ILE A 531 19.61 -22.33 5.61
CA ILE A 531 18.61 -21.26 5.79
C ILE A 531 19.18 -20.28 6.82
N GLN A 532 18.96 -18.99 6.64
CA GLN A 532 19.46 -18.00 7.59
C GLN A 532 18.90 -18.22 9.00
N GLY A 533 19.81 -18.19 9.98
CA GLY A 533 19.55 -18.61 11.36
C GLY A 533 20.07 -20.03 11.69
N ASP A 534 20.36 -20.87 10.68
CA ASP A 534 21.00 -22.17 10.90
C ASP A 534 22.43 -22.00 11.48
N PRO A 535 22.86 -22.88 12.42
CA PRO A 535 24.23 -22.91 12.94
C PRO A 535 25.28 -23.09 11.83
N SER A 536 26.38 -22.36 11.92
CA SER A 536 27.43 -22.30 10.88
C SER A 536 28.84 -22.46 11.46
N ASN A 537 29.83 -22.63 10.59
CA ASN A 537 31.25 -22.62 10.95
C ASN A 537 31.99 -21.51 10.17
N PRO A 538 31.93 -20.25 10.64
CA PRO A 538 32.55 -19.13 9.95
C PRO A 538 34.08 -19.22 9.96
N ASN A 539 34.73 -18.61 8.96
CA ASN A 539 36.19 -18.48 8.95
C ASN A 539 36.66 -17.39 9.94
N SER A 540 37.82 -17.61 10.58
CA SER A 540 38.49 -16.56 11.37
C SER A 540 38.70 -15.24 10.61
N ILE A 541 38.68 -14.12 11.34
CA ILE A 541 38.79 -12.76 10.79
C ILE A 541 39.79 -11.91 11.59
N THR A 542 40.49 -11.00 10.90
CA THR A 542 41.54 -10.15 11.49
C THR A 542 41.18 -8.67 11.41
N PHE A 543 41.16 -8.01 12.57
CA PHE A 543 41.02 -6.58 12.78
C PHE A 543 42.39 -5.89 12.87
N THR A 544 42.43 -4.58 12.66
CA THR A 544 43.61 -3.73 12.90
C THR A 544 43.17 -2.49 13.65
N ASN A 545 43.76 -2.26 14.81
CA ASN A 545 43.40 -1.17 15.71
C ASN A 545 44.62 -0.31 16.04
N THR A 546 44.37 0.89 16.56
CA THR A 546 45.38 1.92 16.78
C THR A 546 45.23 2.54 18.16
N VAL A 547 46.33 2.63 18.92
CA VAL A 547 46.38 3.40 20.18
C VAL A 547 46.98 4.79 19.94
N ARG A 548 46.59 5.81 20.72
CA ARG A 548 47.20 7.14 20.68
C ARG A 548 47.34 7.81 22.04
N ASN A 549 48.55 8.27 22.32
CA ASN A 549 48.81 9.16 23.44
C ASN A 549 48.38 10.61 23.09
N THR A 550 47.41 11.16 23.81
CA THR A 550 46.92 12.55 23.67
C THR A 550 47.46 13.53 24.71
N ILE A 551 48.31 13.09 25.64
CA ILE A 551 48.91 13.93 26.68
C ILE A 551 50.39 14.24 26.40
N ALA A 552 50.96 15.18 27.14
CA ALA A 552 52.31 15.71 26.89
C ALA A 552 53.46 14.88 27.49
N THR A 553 53.17 13.75 28.12
CA THR A 553 54.14 12.81 28.72
C THR A 553 54.09 11.46 28.02
N ASN A 554 55.19 10.70 28.03
CA ASN A 554 55.15 9.30 27.57
C ASN A 554 54.13 8.49 28.37
N LEU A 555 53.51 7.51 27.69
CA LEU A 555 52.86 6.37 28.33
C LEU A 555 53.77 5.17 28.10
N ASP A 556 54.39 4.66 29.16
CA ASP A 556 55.17 3.42 29.12
C ASP A 556 54.24 2.24 29.43
N THR A 557 54.66 1.01 29.12
CA THR A 557 53.93 -0.24 29.43
C THR A 557 52.44 -0.23 29.07
N VAL A 558 52.11 0.22 27.84
CA VAL A 558 50.72 0.12 27.33
C VAL A 558 50.43 -1.33 26.95
N THR A 559 49.64 -2.01 27.78
CA THR A 559 49.28 -3.43 27.64
C THR A 559 47.95 -3.59 26.90
N LEU A 560 47.86 -4.64 26.08
CA LEU A 560 46.70 -4.98 25.26
C LEU A 560 46.15 -6.36 25.66
N ILE A 561 44.87 -6.40 26.06
CA ILE A 561 44.13 -7.62 26.38
C ILE A 561 42.70 -7.55 25.79
N PRO A 562 42.09 -8.69 25.39
CA PRO A 562 40.64 -8.73 25.25
C PRO A 562 40.00 -8.69 26.64
N TYR A 563 38.81 -8.12 26.74
CA TYR A 563 38.11 -7.94 28.02
C TYR A 563 36.66 -8.42 27.92
N ALA A 564 36.12 -8.95 29.02
CA ALA A 564 34.76 -9.47 29.05
C ALA A 564 33.73 -8.33 28.80
N PRO A 565 32.73 -8.52 27.91
CA PRO A 565 31.72 -7.51 27.58
C PRO A 565 31.09 -6.80 28.78
N ASP A 566 30.58 -7.53 29.78
CA ASP A 566 29.94 -6.88 30.93
C ASP A 566 30.92 -6.12 31.83
N ALA A 567 32.14 -6.63 31.95
CA ALA A 567 33.18 -5.97 32.74
C ALA A 567 33.64 -4.66 32.07
N ALA A 568 33.63 -4.58 30.74
CA ALA A 568 33.90 -3.34 30.01
C ALA A 568 32.68 -2.40 29.99
N LYS A 569 31.44 -2.91 29.90
CA LYS A 569 30.17 -2.16 30.04
C LYS A 569 30.04 -1.46 31.41
N ALA A 570 30.63 -2.03 32.46
CA ALA A 570 30.70 -1.40 33.78
C ALA A 570 31.62 -0.15 33.82
N LEU A 571 32.58 -0.05 32.88
CA LEU A 571 33.60 1.00 32.81
C LEU A 571 33.33 2.01 31.69
N THR A 572 32.61 1.61 30.65
CA THR A 572 32.27 2.43 29.49
C THR A 572 30.76 2.40 29.29
N VAL A 573 30.13 3.58 29.25
CA VAL A 573 28.65 3.73 29.32
C VAL A 573 27.95 3.28 28.02
N GLY A 574 28.66 2.63 27.10
CA GLY A 574 28.21 2.46 25.72
C GLY A 574 28.73 1.24 24.96
N ILE A 575 29.00 0.09 25.58
CA ILE A 575 29.33 -1.09 24.77
C ILE A 575 28.16 -1.48 23.86
N HIS A 576 28.43 -1.50 22.55
CA HIS A 576 27.49 -1.97 21.55
C HIS A 576 27.37 -3.51 21.59
N GLY A 577 26.36 -3.98 22.32
CA GLY A 577 25.75 -5.31 22.22
C GLY A 577 24.24 -5.15 22.27
N VAL A 578 23.49 -6.01 21.59
CA VAL A 578 22.03 -6.04 21.77
C VAL A 578 21.79 -6.96 22.93
N ASP A 579 21.42 -6.39 24.07
CA ASP A 579 21.03 -7.14 25.27
C ASP A 579 19.98 -8.19 24.90
N ARG A 580 20.45 -9.43 24.75
CA ARG A 580 19.78 -10.49 23.98
C ARG A 580 18.95 -11.41 24.88
N ASP A 581 19.25 -11.42 26.17
CA ASP A 581 18.47 -12.10 27.20
C ASP A 581 17.86 -11.08 28.17
N SER A 582 16.73 -11.45 28.74
CA SER A 582 16.09 -10.84 29.89
C SER A 582 16.97 -10.67 31.15
N ASP A 583 18.17 -11.26 31.20
CA ASP A 583 19.11 -11.20 32.34
C ASP A 583 20.24 -10.14 32.22
N ASN A 584 20.30 -9.36 31.13
CA ASN A 584 21.22 -8.20 30.98
C ASN A 584 22.73 -8.54 30.95
N SER A 585 23.07 -9.81 30.68
CA SER A 585 24.44 -10.31 30.47
C SER A 585 24.85 -10.18 29.00
N LEU A 586 25.92 -9.43 28.72
CA LEU A 586 26.57 -9.38 27.40
C LEU A 586 27.60 -10.51 27.21
N ASN A 587 27.97 -11.23 28.27
CA ASN A 587 28.95 -12.32 28.20
C ASN A 587 28.44 -13.49 27.34
N ASP A 588 27.19 -13.88 27.57
CA ASP A 588 26.45 -14.95 26.87
C ASP A 588 26.31 -14.68 25.35
N GLU A 589 26.61 -13.47 24.88
CA GLU A 589 26.63 -13.15 23.44
C GLU A 589 27.83 -13.75 22.71
N ILE A 590 28.97 -14.03 23.36
CA ILE A 590 30.18 -14.60 22.74
C ILE A 590 30.15 -16.14 22.87
N PRO A 591 30.23 -16.91 21.78
CA PRO A 591 30.22 -18.37 21.87
C PRO A 591 31.42 -18.94 22.63
N ASP A 592 31.16 -19.86 23.54
CA ASP A 592 32.15 -20.63 24.29
C ASP A 592 33.21 -21.26 23.36
N GLY A 593 34.49 -21.07 23.71
CA GLY A 593 35.61 -21.53 22.89
C GLY A 593 36.04 -20.58 21.76
N THR A 594 35.42 -19.40 21.63
CA THR A 594 35.93 -18.32 20.76
C THR A 594 37.39 -18.01 21.08
N VAL A 595 38.26 -17.99 20.06
CA VAL A 595 39.70 -17.72 20.23
C VAL A 595 40.04 -16.33 19.75
N VAL A 596 40.73 -15.55 20.59
CA VAL A 596 41.20 -14.20 20.27
C VAL A 596 42.73 -14.17 20.32
N THR A 597 43.36 -13.77 19.22
CA THR A 597 44.82 -13.68 19.08
C THR A 597 45.24 -12.22 18.83
N ILE A 598 45.93 -11.61 19.78
CA ILE A 598 46.47 -10.23 19.67
C ILE A 598 47.93 -10.31 19.22
N THR A 599 48.33 -9.48 18.23
CA THR A 599 49.74 -9.39 17.80
C THR A 599 50.25 -7.95 17.66
N PHE A 600 51.51 -7.75 18.04
CA PHE A 600 52.24 -6.48 17.85
C PHE A 600 53.72 -6.76 17.56
N GLY A 601 54.16 -6.45 16.34
CA GLY A 601 55.52 -6.75 15.89
C GLY A 601 55.81 -8.26 15.88
N ALA A 602 56.63 -8.73 16.82
CA ALA A 602 56.93 -10.15 17.01
C ALA A 602 56.25 -10.75 18.27
N GLN A 603 55.45 -9.98 18.99
CA GLN A 603 54.66 -10.45 20.14
C GLN A 603 53.34 -11.04 19.65
N THR A 604 52.89 -12.10 20.31
CA THR A 604 51.61 -12.76 20.04
C THR A 604 51.07 -13.30 21.37
N ALA A 605 49.81 -13.00 21.68
CA ALA A 605 49.10 -13.57 22.81
C ALA A 605 47.78 -14.20 22.35
N ILE A 606 47.45 -15.38 22.90
CA ILE A 606 46.26 -16.16 22.54
C ILE A 606 45.40 -16.36 23.79
N TYR A 607 44.13 -15.98 23.65
CA TYR A 607 43.09 -16.06 24.67
C TYR A 607 41.94 -16.92 24.15
N THR A 608 41.31 -17.69 25.04
CA THR A 608 40.08 -18.43 24.75
C THR A 608 38.98 -17.92 25.66
N TYR A 609 37.80 -17.68 25.08
CA TYR A 609 36.61 -17.27 25.80
C TYR A 609 35.91 -18.47 26.43
N ASP A 610 35.49 -18.28 27.68
CA ASP A 610 34.61 -19.16 28.47
C ASP A 610 33.61 -18.23 29.16
N GLU A 611 32.31 -18.47 29.03
CA GLU A 611 31.24 -17.62 29.57
C GLU A 611 31.40 -17.34 31.08
N THR A 612 31.88 -18.32 31.84
CA THR A 612 32.04 -18.25 33.30
C THR A 612 33.36 -17.57 33.72
N LEU A 613 34.43 -17.73 32.94
CA LEU A 613 35.78 -17.27 33.28
C LEU A 613 36.24 -16.03 32.49
N GLY A 614 35.50 -15.63 31.46
CA GLY A 614 35.89 -14.62 30.49
C GLY A 614 37.06 -15.08 29.60
N PHE A 615 37.86 -14.12 29.12
CA PHE A 615 39.04 -14.42 28.31
C PHE A 615 40.19 -14.96 29.17
N THR A 616 40.55 -16.23 28.97
CA THR A 616 41.70 -16.86 29.65
C THR A 616 42.91 -16.93 28.71
N GLY A 617 44.03 -16.34 29.13
CA GLY A 617 45.26 -16.28 28.35
C GLY A 617 46.19 -17.48 28.55
N SER A 618 46.75 -18.01 27.46
CA SER A 618 47.76 -19.10 27.49
C SER A 618 49.22 -18.61 27.44
N SER A 619 49.41 -17.29 27.38
CA SER A 619 50.65 -16.59 27.01
C SER A 619 50.76 -15.25 27.71
N THR A 620 51.97 -14.69 27.83
CA THR A 620 52.16 -13.31 28.31
C THR A 620 51.42 -12.29 27.43
N PRO A 621 50.72 -11.29 28.01
CA PRO A 621 50.06 -10.23 27.25
C PRO A 621 50.99 -9.44 26.32
N VAL A 622 50.39 -8.79 25.31
CA VAL A 622 51.12 -7.96 24.35
C VAL A 622 51.34 -6.57 24.94
N VAL A 623 52.59 -6.09 24.95
CA VAL A 623 52.96 -4.79 25.53
C VAL A 623 53.63 -3.87 24.51
N ILE A 624 53.12 -2.64 24.40
CA ILE A 624 53.75 -1.52 23.69
C ILE A 624 54.64 -0.78 24.70
N GLY A 625 55.96 -0.97 24.60
CA GLY A 625 56.91 -0.55 25.64
C GLY A 625 56.89 0.95 25.99
N THR A 626 56.84 1.83 24.99
CA THR A 626 56.73 3.29 25.15
C THR A 626 55.92 3.89 24.02
N LEU A 627 54.89 4.68 24.35
CA LEU A 627 54.07 5.48 23.45
C LEU A 627 54.27 6.97 23.76
N THR A 628 55.08 7.64 22.95
CA THR A 628 55.46 9.06 23.13
C THR A 628 54.29 10.02 22.80
N PRO A 629 54.30 11.28 23.29
CA PRO A 629 53.23 12.25 23.05
C PRO A 629 52.81 12.39 21.57
N GLY A 630 51.53 12.18 21.29
CA GLY A 630 50.97 12.23 19.94
C GLY A 630 51.27 11.02 19.04
N GLN A 631 52.12 10.08 19.49
CA GLN A 631 52.45 8.87 18.74
C GLN A 631 51.23 7.96 18.60
N GLN A 632 51.15 7.29 17.45
CA GLN A 632 50.20 6.22 17.18
C GLN A 632 50.96 4.92 16.93
N GLN A 633 50.36 3.79 17.31
CA GLN A 633 50.87 2.45 17.02
C GLN A 633 49.70 1.53 16.64
N ASN A 634 49.92 0.70 15.62
CA ASN A 634 48.92 -0.28 15.16
C ASN A 634 49.24 -1.68 15.70
N TYR A 635 48.21 -2.41 16.06
CA TYR A 635 48.24 -3.82 16.43
C TYR A 635 47.11 -4.56 15.70
N SER A 636 47.16 -5.90 15.65
CA SER A 636 46.09 -6.70 15.06
C SER A 636 45.48 -7.66 16.06
N VAL A 637 44.20 -7.98 15.84
CA VAL A 637 43.40 -8.90 16.64
C VAL A 637 42.76 -9.87 15.66
N THR A 638 42.95 -11.18 15.85
CA THR A 638 42.27 -12.21 15.05
C THR A 638 41.28 -12.94 15.93
N VAL A 639 40.03 -13.03 15.48
CA VAL A 639 38.92 -13.68 16.17
C VAL A 639 38.50 -14.91 15.36
N ASP A 640 38.43 -16.05 16.04
CA ASP A 640 37.98 -17.33 15.48
C ASP A 640 36.77 -17.81 16.30
N LEU A 641 35.59 -17.83 15.66
CA LEU A 641 34.33 -18.26 16.28
C LEU A 641 34.15 -19.77 16.08
N PRO A 642 33.66 -20.53 17.08
CA PRO A 642 33.55 -21.98 16.99
C PRO A 642 32.50 -22.44 15.97
N GLY A 643 32.66 -23.68 15.51
CA GLY A 643 31.65 -24.35 14.68
C GLY A 643 30.34 -24.56 15.44
N GLY A 644 29.23 -24.26 14.80
CA GLY A 644 27.90 -24.18 15.44
C GLY A 644 27.47 -22.76 15.82
N THR A 645 28.28 -21.74 15.50
CA THR A 645 27.94 -20.33 15.74
C THR A 645 26.71 -19.92 14.89
N PRO A 646 25.63 -19.38 15.50
CA PRO A 646 24.49 -18.85 14.77
C PRO A 646 24.86 -17.72 13.80
N GLN A 647 24.21 -17.70 12.64
CA GLN A 647 24.32 -16.58 11.69
C GLN A 647 23.49 -15.37 12.13
N LEU A 648 23.65 -14.24 11.43
CA LEU A 648 22.85 -13.02 11.63
C LEU A 648 22.95 -12.38 13.02
N LEU A 649 24.10 -12.53 13.69
CA LEU A 649 24.40 -11.89 14.96
C LEU A 649 25.77 -11.19 14.88
N GLY A 650 25.90 -10.06 15.57
CA GLY A 650 27.18 -9.37 15.75
C GLY A 650 27.81 -9.80 17.06
N TYR A 651 29.05 -10.29 17.01
CA TYR A 651 29.82 -10.77 18.15
C TYR A 651 30.86 -9.73 18.54
N THR A 652 30.64 -9.01 19.64
CA THR A 652 31.48 -7.90 20.09
C THR A 652 32.61 -8.39 20.99
N ILE A 653 33.85 -8.11 20.62
CA ILE A 653 35.07 -8.41 21.38
C ILE A 653 35.69 -7.07 21.83
N PRO A 654 35.49 -6.63 23.09
CA PRO A 654 36.15 -5.44 23.62
C PRO A 654 37.66 -5.66 23.75
N ILE A 655 38.46 -4.73 23.24
CA ILE A 655 39.91 -4.72 23.36
C ILE A 655 40.34 -3.52 24.19
N LEU A 656 40.97 -3.81 25.32
CA LEU A 656 41.42 -2.83 26.29
C LEU A 656 42.88 -2.47 26.06
N ALA A 657 43.14 -1.16 25.88
CA ALA A 657 44.47 -0.59 25.96
C ALA A 657 44.61 0.20 27.26
N PHE A 658 45.57 -0.18 28.11
CA PHE A 658 45.78 0.47 29.41
C PHE A 658 47.27 0.60 29.74
N VAL A 659 47.62 1.59 30.56
CA VAL A 659 48.97 1.70 31.13
C VAL A 659 49.09 0.74 32.32
N ASP A 660 49.83 -0.35 32.15
CA ASP A 660 50.14 -1.27 33.24
C ASP A 660 51.18 -0.64 34.17
N ASN A 661 50.69 -0.05 35.27
CA ASN A 661 51.50 0.64 36.28
C ASN A 661 52.22 -0.32 37.23
N ASN A 662 51.79 -1.58 37.31
CA ASN A 662 52.22 -2.52 38.35
C ASN A 662 53.08 -3.69 37.77
N GLY A 663 52.95 -3.97 36.48
CA GLY A 663 53.76 -4.92 35.72
C GLY A 663 53.29 -6.38 35.79
N ASN A 664 52.05 -6.65 36.21
CA ASN A 664 51.48 -8.00 36.24
C ASN A 664 50.82 -8.43 34.91
N GLY A 665 50.49 -7.49 34.02
CA GLY A 665 49.75 -7.76 32.78
C GLY A 665 48.23 -7.87 32.95
N ASP A 666 47.68 -7.66 34.15
CA ASP A 666 46.24 -7.66 34.42
C ASP A 666 45.74 -6.21 34.61
N PHE A 667 44.49 -5.95 34.25
CA PHE A 667 43.88 -4.63 34.43
C PHE A 667 43.08 -4.52 35.74
N ASN A 668 43.24 -3.39 36.44
CA ASN A 668 42.40 -2.99 37.57
C ASN A 668 42.13 -1.48 37.49
N ASP A 669 40.86 -1.10 37.33
CA ASP A 669 40.42 0.29 37.11
C ASP A 669 40.80 1.26 38.27
N THR A 670 41.05 0.73 39.47
CA THR A 670 41.50 1.51 40.63
C THR A 670 43.00 1.85 40.62
N THR A 671 43.83 1.10 39.87
CA THR A 671 45.30 1.25 39.82
C THR A 671 45.80 1.65 38.43
N GLU A 672 45.12 1.23 37.37
CA GLU A 672 45.46 1.47 35.96
C GLU A 672 44.50 2.52 35.35
N THR A 673 44.49 3.73 35.93
CA THR A 673 43.52 4.82 35.60
C THR A 673 43.67 5.48 34.22
N VAL A 674 44.62 5.04 33.40
CA VAL A 674 44.84 5.53 32.02
C VAL A 674 44.55 4.39 31.06
N TYR A 675 43.32 4.34 30.58
CA TYR A 675 42.81 3.28 29.71
C TYR A 675 41.83 3.81 28.65
N ASN A 676 41.60 3.00 27.62
CA ASN A 676 40.55 3.16 26.61
C ASN A 676 40.20 1.79 26.00
N PHE A 677 38.92 1.58 25.67
CA PHE A 677 38.41 0.40 24.97
C PHE A 677 38.00 0.71 23.53
N THR A 678 38.31 -0.21 22.61
CA THR A 678 37.75 -0.29 21.25
C THR A 678 37.04 -1.63 21.08
N ASN A 679 36.00 -1.72 20.24
CA ASN A 679 35.18 -2.92 20.08
C ASN A 679 35.31 -3.55 18.68
N ASP A 680 35.95 -4.73 18.61
CA ASP A 680 36.04 -5.51 17.37
C ASP A 680 34.77 -6.39 17.21
N ARG A 681 33.99 -6.20 16.14
CA ARG A 681 32.67 -6.84 15.97
C ARG A 681 32.62 -7.75 14.76
N VAL A 682 32.45 -9.05 15.00
CA VAL A 682 32.40 -10.11 13.97
C VAL A 682 30.97 -10.42 13.56
N TYR A 683 30.70 -10.53 12.26
CA TYR A 683 29.40 -10.93 11.72
C TYR A 683 29.49 -12.15 10.79
N PRO A 684 28.98 -13.34 11.16
CA PRO A 684 28.81 -14.50 10.27
C PRO A 684 27.67 -14.25 9.28
N GLY A 685 27.96 -13.45 8.25
CA GLY A 685 26.95 -12.80 7.41
C GLY A 685 26.25 -11.63 8.12
N PHE A 686 25.84 -10.61 7.36
CA PHE A 686 25.31 -9.35 7.91
C PHE A 686 24.11 -8.76 7.16
N ILE A 687 23.54 -9.50 6.20
CA ILE A 687 22.21 -9.20 5.62
C ILE A 687 21.24 -10.29 6.05
N ASN A 688 20.21 -9.93 6.82
CA ASN A 688 19.05 -10.78 7.07
C ASN A 688 18.08 -10.69 5.89
N VAL A 689 17.50 -11.81 5.47
CA VAL A 689 16.49 -11.93 4.40
C VAL A 689 15.38 -12.87 4.86
N THR A 690 14.24 -12.30 5.29
CA THR A 690 13.04 -13.07 5.66
C THR A 690 11.99 -12.98 4.57
N LYS A 691 11.12 -13.99 4.50
CA LYS A 691 10.09 -14.11 3.47
C LYS A 691 8.76 -14.48 4.09
N ALA A 692 7.75 -13.67 3.80
CA ALA A 692 6.39 -13.88 4.23
C ALA A 692 5.43 -13.69 3.05
N ALA A 693 4.19 -14.12 3.21
CA ALA A 693 3.13 -13.88 2.23
C ALA A 693 1.82 -13.47 2.90
N ARG A 694 0.89 -12.99 2.09
CA ARG A 694 -0.52 -12.85 2.44
C ARG A 694 -1.40 -13.25 1.26
N VAL A 695 -2.56 -13.80 1.57
CA VAL A 695 -3.64 -14.07 0.62
C VAL A 695 -4.59 -12.88 0.62
N LEU A 696 -4.83 -12.31 -0.55
CA LEU A 696 -5.82 -11.27 -0.79
C LEU A 696 -6.97 -11.85 -1.62
N ASP A 697 -8.18 -11.38 -1.37
CA ASP A 697 -9.35 -11.76 -2.14
C ASP A 697 -9.30 -11.23 -3.58
N ARG A 698 -10.29 -11.60 -4.40
CA ARG A 698 -10.39 -11.32 -5.84
C ARG A 698 -10.39 -9.82 -6.21
N ASP A 699 -10.62 -8.93 -5.24
CA ASP A 699 -10.46 -7.48 -5.40
C ASP A 699 -8.98 -7.02 -5.44
N GLY A 700 -8.06 -7.85 -4.94
CA GLY A 700 -6.65 -7.54 -4.79
C GLY A 700 -6.34 -6.56 -3.65
N THR A 701 -7.27 -6.34 -2.73
CA THR A 701 -7.15 -5.37 -1.63
C THR A 701 -7.59 -5.93 -0.28
N THR A 702 -8.67 -6.70 -0.24
CA THR A 702 -9.18 -7.34 0.98
C THR A 702 -8.25 -8.47 1.38
N GLN A 703 -7.68 -8.40 2.58
CA GLN A 703 -6.80 -9.44 3.09
C GLN A 703 -7.60 -10.56 3.77
N LEU A 704 -7.35 -11.81 3.38
CA LEU A 704 -8.01 -12.99 3.93
C LEU A 704 -7.12 -13.72 4.96
N PHE A 705 -5.88 -13.99 4.59
CA PHE A 705 -4.95 -14.77 5.42
C PHE A 705 -3.52 -14.20 5.38
N PRO A 706 -2.81 -14.06 6.52
CA PRO A 706 -3.36 -14.06 7.88
C PRO A 706 -4.37 -12.90 8.05
N ALA A 707 -5.05 -12.81 9.19
CA ALA A 707 -6.05 -11.75 9.44
C ALA A 707 -5.50 -10.30 9.31
N ALA A 708 -4.18 -10.09 9.50
CA ALA A 708 -3.49 -8.84 9.23
C ALA A 708 -2.00 -9.07 8.96
N GLY A 709 -1.36 -8.23 8.15
CA GLY A 709 0.09 -8.27 7.90
C GLY A 709 0.51 -9.39 6.92
N TYR A 710 1.64 -10.03 7.17
CA TYR A 710 2.16 -11.16 6.38
C TYR A 710 2.53 -12.31 7.32
N ALA A 711 2.43 -13.55 6.85
CA ALA A 711 2.82 -14.75 7.60
C ALA A 711 3.90 -15.55 6.86
N GLU A 712 4.81 -16.16 7.61
CA GLU A 712 5.84 -17.07 7.10
C GLU A 712 5.33 -18.50 6.89
N SER A 713 4.19 -18.85 7.50
CA SER A 713 3.56 -20.17 7.40
C SER A 713 2.03 -20.04 7.38
N PHE A 714 1.36 -21.00 6.76
CA PHE A 714 -0.09 -21.02 6.57
C PHE A 714 -0.69 -22.30 7.15
N GLY A 715 -1.77 -22.16 7.91
CA GLY A 715 -2.51 -23.26 8.53
C GLY A 715 -3.34 -24.06 7.52
N ALA A 716 -3.87 -25.20 7.99
CA ALA A 716 -4.62 -26.15 7.15
C ALA A 716 -5.87 -25.56 6.46
N ASN A 717 -6.39 -24.44 6.95
CA ASN A 717 -7.58 -23.73 6.47
C ASN A 717 -7.25 -22.34 5.86
N GLU A 718 -5.98 -21.96 5.77
CA GLU A 718 -5.54 -20.65 5.27
C GLU A 718 -5.11 -20.80 3.81
N ARG A 719 -6.09 -21.09 2.94
CA ARG A 719 -5.86 -21.50 1.56
C ARG A 719 -6.46 -20.51 0.57
N PRO A 720 -5.71 -20.03 -0.44
CA PRO A 720 -6.26 -19.23 -1.51
C PRO A 720 -7.11 -20.11 -2.44
N GLN A 721 -8.22 -19.53 -2.89
CA GLN A 721 -9.01 -20.03 -4.01
C GLN A 721 -8.41 -19.55 -5.34
N PRO A 722 -8.65 -20.25 -6.45
CA PRO A 722 -8.42 -19.72 -7.80
C PRO A 722 -9.02 -18.32 -7.99
N GLY A 723 -8.26 -17.45 -8.65
CA GLY A 723 -8.56 -16.03 -8.81
C GLY A 723 -8.23 -15.14 -7.61
N GLN A 724 -7.85 -15.69 -6.45
CA GLN A 724 -7.33 -14.91 -5.31
C GLN A 724 -5.82 -14.67 -5.47
N PHE A 725 -5.28 -13.64 -4.81
CA PHE A 725 -3.88 -13.26 -4.96
C PHE A 725 -3.05 -13.78 -3.80
N ILE A 726 -1.83 -14.22 -4.11
CA ILE A 726 -0.75 -14.35 -3.14
C ILE A 726 0.20 -13.18 -3.35
N GLU A 727 0.35 -12.34 -2.33
CA GLU A 727 1.35 -11.27 -2.30
C GLU A 727 2.50 -11.69 -1.40
N TYR A 728 3.67 -11.89 -1.99
CA TYR A 728 4.90 -12.20 -1.27
C TYR A 728 5.61 -10.91 -0.87
N GLN A 729 6.16 -10.89 0.34
CA GLN A 729 7.09 -9.86 0.82
C GLN A 729 8.39 -10.54 1.20
N ILE A 730 9.49 -10.03 0.64
CA ILE A 730 10.84 -10.31 1.11
C ILE A 730 11.29 -9.06 1.86
N SER A 731 11.56 -9.21 3.15
CA SER A 731 12.10 -8.16 4.00
C SER A 731 13.59 -8.42 4.18
N TYR A 732 14.39 -7.38 4.00
CA TYR A 732 15.85 -7.49 4.12
C TYR A 732 16.41 -6.33 4.93
N GLN A 733 17.43 -6.62 5.73
CA GLN A 733 18.08 -5.62 6.59
C GLN A 733 19.57 -5.89 6.71
N ASN A 734 20.37 -4.83 6.60
CA ASN A 734 21.75 -4.88 7.06
C ASN A 734 21.77 -4.77 8.59
N ILE A 735 22.11 -5.87 9.27
CA ILE A 735 22.05 -5.96 10.74
C ILE A 735 23.28 -5.37 11.43
N SER A 736 24.27 -4.89 10.68
CA SER A 736 25.47 -4.27 11.27
C SER A 736 25.16 -2.90 11.89
N GLU A 737 26.05 -2.43 12.77
CA GLU A 737 25.87 -1.18 13.52
C GLU A 737 26.07 0.08 12.67
N VAL A 738 25.23 1.09 12.91
CA VAL A 738 25.37 2.43 12.31
C VAL A 738 26.37 3.29 13.06
N GLN A 739 26.98 4.27 12.37
CA GLN A 739 27.69 5.35 13.05
C GLN A 739 26.67 6.16 13.91
N PRO A 740 26.84 6.20 15.24
CA PRO A 740 25.99 7.00 16.13
C PRO A 740 26.10 8.50 15.84
N ALA A 741 25.01 9.24 16.00
CA ALA A 741 24.90 10.65 15.59
C ALA A 741 25.83 11.62 16.35
N SER A 742 26.24 11.26 17.57
CA SER A 742 27.25 11.95 18.40
C SER A 742 28.68 11.54 18.08
N GLY A 743 28.88 10.52 17.25
CA GLY A 743 30.15 9.85 17.03
C GLY A 743 30.74 10.05 15.62
N GLY A 744 31.99 9.65 15.43
CA GLY A 744 32.62 9.58 14.12
C GLY A 744 33.90 8.74 14.15
N GLY A 745 34.18 8.03 13.06
CA GLY A 745 35.45 7.30 12.87
C GLY A 745 35.38 5.78 13.01
N ASN A 746 34.20 5.22 13.30
CA ASN A 746 33.97 3.79 13.38
C ASN A 746 34.01 3.13 11.99
N VAL A 747 34.32 1.84 11.92
CA VAL A 747 34.28 1.08 10.65
C VAL A 747 32.92 0.41 10.51
N LEU A 748 32.26 0.69 9.38
CA LEU A 748 30.90 0.25 9.07
C LEU A 748 30.89 -0.87 8.02
N LEU A 749 30.03 -1.87 8.18
CA LEU A 749 29.77 -2.87 7.15
C LEU A 749 28.63 -2.41 6.23
N THR A 750 28.98 -1.89 5.07
CA THR A 750 27.99 -1.61 4.01
C THR A 750 27.92 -2.80 3.06
N ALA A 751 26.72 -3.35 2.83
CA ALA A 751 26.55 -4.38 1.81
C ALA A 751 26.54 -3.73 0.43
N ASN A 752 27.41 -4.18 -0.45
CA ASN A 752 27.57 -3.71 -1.82
C ASN A 752 26.97 -4.74 -2.77
N ASN A 753 26.25 -4.27 -3.79
CA ASN A 753 25.59 -5.09 -4.81
C ASN A 753 24.77 -6.25 -4.21
N LEU A 754 23.89 -5.95 -3.25
CA LEU A 754 22.93 -6.94 -2.75
C LEU A 754 21.94 -7.28 -3.87
N VAL A 755 21.99 -8.51 -4.36
CA VAL A 755 21.08 -9.05 -5.38
C VAL A 755 20.17 -10.07 -4.71
N ILE A 756 18.86 -9.79 -4.68
CA ILE A 756 17.82 -10.73 -4.23
C ILE A 756 17.23 -11.38 -5.49
N ASN A 757 17.16 -12.71 -5.50
CA ASN A 757 16.71 -13.52 -6.64
C ASN A 757 15.54 -14.42 -6.22
N GLU A 758 14.43 -14.25 -6.92
CA GLU A 758 13.17 -14.96 -6.74
C GLU A 758 12.87 -15.75 -8.02
N ASP A 759 13.30 -17.02 -8.07
CA ASP A 759 13.07 -17.90 -9.22
C ASP A 759 12.00 -18.95 -8.87
N GLY A 760 10.89 -18.95 -9.61
CA GLY A 760 9.68 -19.70 -9.30
C GLY A 760 9.57 -21.08 -9.95
N VAL A 761 10.62 -21.57 -10.58
CA VAL A 761 10.67 -22.87 -11.25
C VAL A 761 11.66 -23.78 -10.53
N GLU A 762 11.22 -25.00 -10.21
CA GLU A 762 12.01 -25.96 -9.43
C GLU A 762 13.31 -26.32 -10.16
N ASN A 763 14.44 -26.01 -9.54
CA ASN A 763 15.76 -26.26 -10.10
C ASN A 763 16.73 -26.67 -8.97
N LEU A 764 16.77 -27.98 -8.68
CA LEU A 764 17.73 -28.64 -7.77
C LEU A 764 17.51 -28.32 -6.27
N PRO A 765 18.02 -29.13 -5.31
CA PRO A 765 17.55 -29.08 -3.90
C PRO A 765 17.87 -27.81 -3.10
N ALA A 766 18.52 -26.81 -3.71
CA ALA A 766 18.70 -25.47 -3.13
C ALA A 766 17.54 -24.50 -3.45
N ASN A 767 16.70 -24.80 -4.45
CA ASN A 767 15.52 -24.01 -4.80
C ASN A 767 14.28 -24.90 -4.99
N PRO A 768 13.43 -25.05 -3.95
CA PRO A 768 12.21 -25.86 -4.00
C PRO A 768 11.00 -25.12 -4.61
N ASN A 769 11.20 -23.91 -5.18
CA ASN A 769 10.10 -23.06 -5.61
C ASN A 769 9.35 -23.66 -6.80
N ASN A 770 8.02 -23.63 -6.73
CA ASN A 770 7.15 -24.12 -7.80
C ASN A 770 5.98 -23.17 -8.11
N TRP A 771 6.04 -21.91 -7.66
CA TRP A 771 4.94 -20.95 -7.80
C TRP A 771 4.71 -20.48 -9.25
N ALA A 772 5.73 -20.48 -10.11
CA ALA A 772 5.61 -19.88 -11.45
C ALA A 772 4.64 -20.59 -12.41
N PRO A 773 4.51 -21.94 -12.42
CA PRO A 773 3.60 -22.65 -13.34
C PRO A 773 2.14 -22.79 -12.86
N VAL A 774 1.81 -22.32 -11.65
CA VAL A 774 0.48 -22.45 -11.01
C VAL A 774 -0.03 -21.12 -10.44
N THR A 775 0.59 -20.02 -10.89
CA THR A 775 0.15 -18.67 -10.58
C THR A 775 0.54 -17.76 -11.73
N THR A 776 -0.24 -16.71 -11.98
CA THR A 776 0.07 -15.71 -13.02
C THR A 776 0.56 -14.39 -12.40
N HIS A 777 1.51 -13.73 -13.07
CA HIS A 777 2.01 -12.41 -12.67
C HIS A 777 0.91 -11.36 -12.64
N ARG A 778 0.93 -10.51 -11.61
CA ARG A 778 0.07 -9.35 -11.46
C ARG A 778 0.92 -8.11 -11.15
N GLN A 779 0.57 -6.99 -11.78
CA GLN A 779 1.22 -5.70 -11.55
C GLN A 779 1.16 -5.26 -10.09
N ASN A 780 1.99 -4.26 -9.78
CA ASN A 780 2.37 -3.79 -8.45
C ASN A 780 3.54 -4.60 -7.84
N THR A 781 4.45 -5.09 -8.69
CA THR A 781 5.79 -5.47 -8.21
C THR A 781 6.52 -4.21 -7.77
N ALA A 782 6.96 -4.18 -6.52
CA ALA A 782 7.60 -3.01 -5.94
C ALA A 782 8.80 -3.40 -5.07
N ALA A 783 9.86 -2.60 -5.12
CA ALA A 783 10.96 -2.66 -4.18
C ALA A 783 11.17 -1.27 -3.59
N SER A 784 11.30 -1.16 -2.27
CA SER A 784 11.59 0.12 -1.61
C SER A 784 13.03 0.61 -1.86
N ARG A 785 13.91 -0.28 -2.34
CA ARG A 785 15.30 0.03 -2.74
C ARG A 785 15.73 -0.88 -3.90
N GLY A 786 16.65 -0.35 -4.71
CA GLY A 786 17.28 -1.08 -5.81
C GLY A 786 16.55 -0.90 -7.14
N THR A 787 16.95 -1.72 -8.12
CA THR A 787 16.30 -1.84 -9.43
C THR A 787 15.81 -3.25 -9.64
N LEU A 788 14.56 -3.39 -10.09
CA LEU A 788 13.95 -4.66 -10.44
C LEU A 788 14.29 -5.08 -11.88
N GLN A 789 14.39 -6.38 -12.09
CA GLN A 789 14.48 -7.02 -13.40
C GLN A 789 13.58 -8.25 -13.46
N PHE A 790 12.88 -8.42 -14.58
CA PHE A 790 11.85 -9.43 -14.77
C PHE A 790 12.28 -10.43 -15.83
N TYR A 791 12.04 -11.72 -15.60
CA TYR A 791 12.51 -12.79 -16.48
C TYR A 791 11.43 -13.83 -16.78
N ASN A 792 11.50 -14.41 -17.99
CA ASN A 792 10.84 -15.65 -18.37
C ASN A 792 11.92 -16.72 -18.63
N GLY A 793 12.11 -17.63 -17.68
CA GLY A 793 13.29 -18.49 -17.62
C GLY A 793 14.58 -17.65 -17.66
N ALA A 794 15.43 -17.90 -18.65
CA ALA A 794 16.66 -17.14 -18.86
C ALA A 794 16.48 -15.81 -19.62
N VAL A 795 15.28 -15.52 -20.17
CA VAL A 795 15.04 -14.33 -21.02
C VAL A 795 14.69 -13.13 -20.15
N LEU A 796 15.49 -12.06 -20.24
CA LEU A 796 15.19 -10.76 -19.61
C LEU A 796 14.03 -10.07 -20.36
N LEU A 797 12.96 -9.74 -19.64
CA LEU A 797 11.80 -9.01 -20.13
C LEU A 797 11.99 -7.49 -20.02
N GLY A 798 12.74 -7.02 -19.02
CA GLY A 798 13.03 -5.60 -18.79
C GLY A 798 13.17 -5.26 -17.31
N ALA A 799 13.13 -3.96 -17.02
CA ALA A 799 13.18 -3.39 -15.66
C ALA A 799 11.87 -2.68 -15.24
N SER A 800 10.92 -2.54 -16.17
CA SER A 800 9.56 -2.08 -15.90
C SER A 800 8.65 -3.26 -15.56
N ASP A 801 7.78 -3.10 -14.56
CA ASP A 801 6.81 -4.14 -14.15
C ASP A 801 5.92 -4.55 -15.34
N PRO A 802 5.99 -5.81 -15.81
CA PRO A 802 5.23 -6.28 -16.97
C PRO A 802 3.72 -6.19 -16.74
N ALA A 803 2.94 -6.16 -17.82
CA ALA A 803 1.48 -6.19 -17.73
C ALA A 803 0.98 -7.43 -16.97
N SER A 804 -0.08 -7.28 -16.17
CA SER A 804 -0.77 -8.40 -15.54
C SER A 804 -1.12 -9.47 -16.58
N GLY A 805 -0.80 -10.74 -16.31
CA GLY A 805 -0.89 -11.82 -17.31
C GLY A 805 0.41 -12.15 -18.03
N SER A 806 1.48 -11.37 -17.87
CA SER A 806 2.77 -11.67 -18.47
C SER A 806 3.40 -12.93 -17.86
N ALA A 807 4.01 -13.77 -18.69
CA ALA A 807 4.74 -14.96 -18.25
C ALA A 807 6.08 -14.59 -17.57
N VAL A 808 6.00 -14.11 -16.32
CA VAL A 808 7.16 -13.86 -15.46
C VAL A 808 7.38 -15.09 -14.58
N THR A 809 8.56 -15.69 -14.65
CA THR A 809 8.94 -16.87 -13.83
C THR A 809 10.03 -16.53 -12.82
N ARG A 810 10.71 -15.40 -12.96
CA ARG A 810 11.76 -14.96 -12.04
C ARG A 810 11.84 -13.44 -11.93
N TYR A 811 12.03 -12.97 -10.71
CA TYR A 811 12.27 -11.56 -10.37
C TYR A 811 13.66 -11.40 -9.74
N VAL A 812 14.36 -10.32 -10.06
CA VAL A 812 15.66 -10.00 -9.48
C VAL A 812 15.64 -8.55 -9.01
N ASN A 813 15.93 -8.30 -7.73
CA ASN A 813 16.12 -6.96 -7.19
C ASN A 813 17.60 -6.71 -6.92
N THR A 814 18.19 -5.68 -7.52
CA THR A 814 19.59 -5.29 -7.31
C THR A 814 19.68 -3.98 -6.54
N ILE A 815 20.18 -4.04 -5.31
CA ILE A 815 20.44 -2.89 -4.44
C ILE A 815 21.96 -2.58 -4.51
N PRO A 816 22.38 -1.46 -5.13
CA PRO A 816 23.81 -1.16 -5.30
C PRO A 816 24.58 -1.03 -3.97
N SER A 817 23.91 -0.51 -2.94
CA SER A 817 24.48 -0.35 -1.59
C SER A 817 23.37 -0.34 -0.53
N LEU A 818 23.58 -1.06 0.57
CA LEU A 818 22.72 -1.06 1.75
C LEU A 818 23.59 -0.81 3.00
N ALA A 819 23.50 0.41 3.53
CA ALA A 819 24.23 0.85 4.72
C ALA A 819 23.74 0.12 6.00
N PRO A 820 24.51 0.13 7.10
CA PRO A 820 24.12 -0.49 8.37
C PRO A 820 22.75 -0.06 8.89
N GLN A 821 22.05 -0.95 9.60
CA GLN A 821 20.65 -0.88 10.06
C GLN A 821 19.58 -0.57 9.00
N VAL A 822 19.95 -0.19 7.78
CA VAL A 822 18.99 0.12 6.71
C VAL A 822 18.28 -1.15 6.27
N SER A 823 16.96 -1.10 6.33
CA SER A 823 16.08 -2.12 5.79
C SER A 823 15.55 -1.75 4.40
N GLY A 824 15.00 -2.76 3.74
CA GLY A 824 14.19 -2.63 2.55
C GLY A 824 13.23 -3.81 2.43
N THR A 825 12.34 -3.68 1.46
CA THR A 825 11.31 -4.65 1.13
C THR A 825 11.26 -4.83 -0.38
N PHE A 826 10.98 -6.05 -0.80
CA PHE A 826 10.65 -6.39 -2.17
C PHE A 826 9.34 -7.20 -2.14
N THR A 827 8.30 -6.63 -2.72
CA THR A 827 6.97 -7.25 -2.82
C THR A 827 6.63 -7.58 -4.27
N PHE A 828 6.04 -8.75 -4.48
CA PHE A 828 5.49 -9.13 -5.78
C PHE A 828 4.19 -9.91 -5.61
N ARG A 829 3.29 -9.74 -6.58
CA ARG A 829 1.95 -10.29 -6.54
C ARG A 829 1.75 -11.32 -7.63
N ARG A 830 1.12 -12.42 -7.24
CA ARG A 830 0.71 -13.52 -8.10
C ARG A 830 -0.79 -13.74 -7.90
N ILE A 831 -1.54 -13.99 -8.97
CA ILE A 831 -2.89 -14.56 -8.82
C ILE A 831 -2.72 -16.08 -8.82
N VAL A 832 -3.41 -16.81 -7.94
CA VAL A 832 -3.57 -18.25 -8.13
C VAL A 832 -4.43 -18.40 -9.37
N ASP A 833 -3.88 -19.11 -10.36
CA ASP A 833 -4.63 -19.42 -11.59
C ASP A 833 -5.89 -20.19 -11.19
#